data_AF-A0A838EH84-F1
#
_entry.id   AF-A0A838EH84-F1
#
_cell.length_a   1.000
_cell.length_b   1.000
_cell.length_c   1.000
_cell.angle_alpha   90.00
_cell.angle_beta   90.00
_cell.angle_gamma   90.00
#
_symmetry.space_group_name_H-M   'P 1'
#
loop_
_entity.id
_entity.type
_entity.pdbx_description
1 polymer ?
#
loop_
_entity_poly.entity_id
_entity_poly.type
_entity_poly.pdbx_seq_one_letter_code
_entity_poly.pdbx_strand_id
1 'polypeptide(L)'
;MEQRPDDLEKQLRELGNIPVPGSLLKNIQTRIGQLTPEWAGRQYQLGCESHNLSEGDHGKNLAMAIGHFQNALHVYTFEAFPLQRVEVLYDAGCTYRELSDLPEKDRLTNLEKAVTRYKEAQTIVNEHHLADEWLAKLDQAISECYQQRIQELKHRADVEKAIADVLRLNDQRVSALANYNQALRLYRLVESRLDEAIVLKDLGDVHCSLQHMDAAMPYYRQALACFEQMDHRHDVATVLQAMGDVAQSRGEDEAARQYYHQALDLFRLVGDRFSEASVLASMGKQVDLYRKVGETNISHMEFRSFDENVAVLDHLAYHETIGGIPPGGAMPMRDTSPPPENPERYSLISHTEPIVAKRQKQRRQTKQRLSILLILIILMGGTGAVATLLWIGPFHNRGAVANPLRVRPSYSSCATAPNQLRTSAHGIGVVKTGAGECIGLSDGSVAFDINQPGRADSALKKQAVVKLVMGNRKSAISLLQQAVKKDGNDAEARIYLEDLQVLQSGQPYLTLIMGTKITGEQIDLTGERRILQGAYVAQQEYNQKCTGKCPQLRLLIANTGNDANNAEEVVNQIVQAAKSDPTIIGVEGWSVSQDTFEVVSALQAARIPMVTSSASSDWLTGISPYFFRVAPPDSSQGALGANYAMNTLHAQRIALFVDPSNAYSSSLAGAFKYNASSGSVARVQTYTVGTYAENKQLVDANLKDVASYHPDLIYFAGYSADAGTLLEELSTNKQLAQVPVMGGDDLYNLIGVSDQHVTGLDHLIFTAFASPDEWRYVDPSAQEPPFFSEYAKIFAAGGVQSNKDTPTGEVILAYDAMRVLLQASQTAFASKQATLTGQDLQLALKNMTGTHAFQGVGGQIAFGQDGNPHDKTVVLLKVDKQGQAHILGTGGAFLIR
;
A
#
# COMPACT_ATOMS: atom_id res chain seq x y z
N MET A 1 -20.39 10.76 34.54
CA MET A 1 -19.97 9.47 35.12
C MET A 1 -19.91 9.49 36.65
N GLU A 2 -19.77 10.64 37.33
CA GLU A 2 -19.49 10.68 38.79
C GLU A 2 -20.68 10.46 39.76
N GLN A 3 -21.94 10.53 39.31
CA GLN A 3 -23.09 10.39 40.22
C GLN A 3 -23.62 8.94 40.28
N ARG A 4 -23.95 8.48 41.48
CA ARG A 4 -24.48 7.13 41.70
C ARG A 4 -25.92 7.04 41.18
N PRO A 5 -26.43 5.84 40.84
CA PRO A 5 -27.83 5.66 40.42
C PRO A 5 -28.83 6.27 41.41
N ASP A 6 -28.54 6.16 42.71
CA ASP A 6 -29.35 6.68 43.82
C ASP A 6 -29.49 8.22 43.79
N ASP A 7 -28.41 8.93 43.43
CA ASP A 7 -28.39 10.40 43.34
C ASP A 7 -29.28 10.90 42.19
N LEU A 8 -29.36 10.14 41.09
CA LEU A 8 -30.18 10.49 39.94
C LEU A 8 -31.67 10.26 40.22
N GLU A 9 -32.04 9.16 40.91
CA GLU A 9 -33.44 8.95 41.32
C GLU A 9 -33.89 10.03 42.32
N LYS A 10 -33.00 10.45 43.22
CA LYS A 10 -33.24 11.57 44.13
C LYS A 10 -33.47 12.88 43.37
N GLN A 11 -32.60 13.24 42.42
CA GLN A 11 -32.77 14.45 41.60
C GLN A 11 -34.05 14.42 40.75
N LEU A 12 -34.43 13.25 40.21
CA LEU A 12 -35.69 13.09 39.47
C LEU A 12 -36.93 13.29 40.36
N ARG A 13 -36.83 12.99 41.66
CA ARG A 13 -37.89 13.30 42.65
C ARG A 13 -37.88 14.77 43.06
N GLU A 14 -36.70 15.40 43.14
CA GLU A 14 -36.53 16.81 43.52
C GLU A 14 -36.90 17.81 42.40
N LEU A 15 -36.86 17.40 41.12
CA LEU A 15 -37.23 18.23 39.95
C LEU A 15 -38.74 18.50 39.80
N GLY A 16 -39.59 17.88 40.63
CA GLY A 16 -40.96 18.35 40.90
C GLY A 16 -42.08 17.84 39.98
N ASN A 17 -43.02 17.08 40.58
CA ASN A 17 -44.44 16.92 40.20
C ASN A 17 -44.82 16.63 38.73
N ILE A 18 -43.92 16.11 37.89
CA ILE A 18 -44.27 15.51 36.59
C ILE A 18 -44.30 13.98 36.74
N PRO A 19 -45.43 13.30 36.48
CA PRO A 19 -45.51 11.85 36.57
C PRO A 19 -44.77 11.18 35.40
N VAL A 20 -43.50 10.84 35.63
CA VAL A 20 -42.69 10.06 34.68
C VAL A 20 -43.33 8.67 34.50
N PRO A 21 -43.68 8.25 33.27
CA PRO A 21 -44.25 6.93 33.04
C PRO A 21 -43.30 5.82 33.51
N GLY A 22 -43.83 4.79 34.20
CA GLY A 22 -43.01 3.69 34.72
C GLY A 22 -42.23 2.93 33.64
N SER A 23 -42.71 2.92 32.39
CA SER A 23 -41.98 2.42 31.22
C SER A 23 -40.77 3.28 30.86
N LEU A 24 -40.86 4.61 30.97
CA LEU A 24 -39.73 5.52 30.72
C LEU A 24 -38.70 5.42 31.85
N LEU A 25 -39.15 5.34 33.11
CA LEU A 25 -38.29 5.12 34.27
C LEU A 25 -37.53 3.78 34.16
N LYS A 26 -38.23 2.69 33.81
CA LYS A 26 -37.60 1.38 33.57
C LYS A 26 -36.63 1.41 32.39
N ASN A 27 -36.94 2.10 31.30
CA ASN A 27 -36.03 2.28 30.17
C ASN A 27 -34.78 3.09 30.55
N ILE A 28 -34.93 4.15 31.34
CA ILE A 28 -33.80 4.95 31.86
C ILE A 28 -32.92 4.09 32.78
N GLN A 29 -33.51 3.37 33.74
CA GLN A 29 -32.77 2.45 34.61
C GLN A 29 -32.06 1.34 33.82
N THR A 30 -32.70 0.78 32.79
CA THR A 30 -32.08 -0.21 31.89
C THR A 30 -30.90 0.38 31.13
N ARG A 31 -31.04 1.61 30.62
CA ARG A 31 -30.01 2.29 29.82
C ARG A 31 -28.84 2.82 30.67
N ILE A 32 -29.08 3.15 31.94
CA ILE A 32 -28.02 3.42 32.93
C ILE A 32 -27.31 2.13 33.32
N GLY A 33 -28.06 1.03 33.54
CA GLY A 33 -27.49 -0.29 33.77
C GLY A 33 -26.68 -0.84 32.59
N GLN A 34 -26.92 -0.35 31.36
CA GLN A 34 -26.13 -0.63 30.16
C GLN A 34 -24.90 0.28 30.00
N LEU A 35 -24.60 1.14 30.98
CA LEU A 35 -23.48 2.09 30.94
C LEU A 35 -22.56 1.97 32.18
N THR A 36 -22.59 0.82 32.86
CA THR A 36 -21.73 0.54 34.02
C THR A 36 -20.55 -0.38 33.67
N PRO A 37 -19.41 -0.30 34.38
CA PRO A 37 -18.24 -1.16 34.11
C PRO A 37 -18.52 -2.66 34.32
N GLU A 38 -19.47 -3.00 35.19
CA GLU A 38 -19.90 -4.38 35.43
C GLU A 38 -20.71 -4.93 34.26
N TRP A 39 -21.57 -4.11 33.64
CA TRP A 39 -22.26 -4.50 32.40
C TRP A 39 -21.28 -4.65 31.25
N ALA A 40 -20.33 -3.72 31.10
CA ALA A 40 -19.25 -3.80 30.12
C ALA A 40 -18.42 -5.08 30.31
N GLY A 41 -18.10 -5.44 31.56
CA GLY A 41 -17.40 -6.68 31.89
C GLY A 41 -18.21 -7.92 31.56
N ARG A 42 -19.54 -7.89 31.75
CA ARG A 42 -20.41 -8.99 31.32
C ARG A 42 -20.58 -9.05 29.79
N GLN A 43 -20.55 -7.93 29.08
CA GLN A 43 -20.46 -7.92 27.61
C GLN A 43 -19.15 -8.52 27.14
N TYR A 44 -18.01 -8.12 27.71
CA TYR A 44 -16.70 -8.72 27.41
C TYR A 44 -16.70 -10.24 27.62
N GLN A 45 -17.18 -10.71 28.78
CA GLN A 45 -17.34 -12.15 29.05
C GLN A 45 -18.25 -12.86 28.04
N LEU A 46 -19.40 -12.27 27.68
CA LEU A 46 -20.28 -12.83 26.64
C LEU A 46 -19.59 -12.86 25.26
N GLY A 47 -18.68 -11.94 25.00
CA GLY A 47 -17.79 -11.93 23.85
C GLY A 47 -16.84 -13.13 23.84
N CYS A 48 -16.07 -13.32 24.92
CA CYS A 48 -15.15 -14.45 25.07
C CYS A 48 -15.90 -15.81 25.07
N GLU A 49 -17.06 -15.88 25.73
CA GLU A 49 -17.96 -17.05 25.72
C GLU A 49 -18.46 -17.37 24.30
N SER A 50 -18.81 -16.34 23.49
CA SER A 50 -19.26 -16.52 22.10
C SER A 50 -18.11 -16.87 21.14
N HIS A 51 -16.91 -16.32 21.35
CA HIS A 51 -15.72 -16.60 20.53
C HIS A 51 -15.28 -18.07 20.67
N ASN A 52 -15.31 -18.60 21.90
CA ASN A 52 -14.95 -19.99 22.19
C ASN A 52 -16.10 -21.00 21.94
N LEU A 53 -17.27 -20.57 21.44
CA LEU A 53 -18.43 -21.44 21.28
C LEU A 53 -18.31 -22.30 20.01
N SER A 54 -17.90 -23.55 20.18
CA SER A 54 -17.78 -24.54 19.09
C SER A 54 -19.11 -25.18 18.65
N GLU A 55 -20.21 -24.94 19.37
CA GLU A 55 -21.55 -25.42 18.99
C GLU A 55 -22.27 -24.43 18.05
N GLY A 56 -22.83 -24.95 16.96
CA GLY A 56 -23.66 -24.18 16.02
C GLY A 56 -22.90 -23.68 14.80
N ASP A 57 -23.09 -22.41 14.46
CA ASP A 57 -22.48 -21.76 13.30
C ASP A 57 -21.36 -20.83 13.77
N HIS A 58 -20.11 -21.28 13.61
CA HIS A 58 -18.92 -20.55 14.07
C HIS A 58 -18.86 -19.12 13.49
N GLY A 59 -19.27 -18.97 12.23
CA GLY A 59 -19.33 -17.67 11.55
C GLY A 59 -20.40 -16.73 12.10
N LYS A 60 -21.40 -17.23 12.84
CA LYS A 60 -22.35 -16.43 13.63
C LYS A 60 -21.87 -16.22 15.07
N ASN A 61 -21.25 -17.22 15.68
CA ASN A 61 -20.72 -17.14 17.05
C ASN A 61 -19.63 -16.06 17.17
N LEU A 62 -18.67 -16.02 16.24
CA LEU A 62 -17.68 -14.95 16.13
C LEU A 62 -18.31 -13.57 15.85
N ALA A 63 -19.42 -13.51 15.08
CA ALA A 63 -20.14 -12.26 14.83
C ALA A 63 -20.90 -11.74 16.06
N MET A 64 -21.44 -12.65 16.89
CA MET A 64 -21.99 -12.31 18.21
C MET A 64 -20.89 -11.82 19.15
N ALA A 65 -19.72 -12.46 19.15
CA ALA A 65 -18.56 -12.03 19.94
C ALA A 65 -18.15 -10.59 19.59
N ILE A 66 -18.00 -10.27 18.30
CA ILE A 66 -17.74 -8.90 17.82
C ILE A 66 -18.77 -7.89 18.34
N GLY A 67 -20.07 -8.21 18.28
CA GLY A 67 -21.12 -7.33 18.81
C GLY A 67 -21.04 -7.12 20.33
N HIS A 68 -20.67 -8.16 21.09
CA HIS A 68 -20.43 -8.08 22.52
C HIS A 68 -19.18 -7.26 22.87
N PHE A 69 -18.07 -7.40 22.14
CA PHE A 69 -16.90 -6.55 22.32
C PHE A 69 -17.18 -5.09 21.95
N GLN A 70 -17.91 -4.82 20.85
CA GLN A 70 -18.36 -3.47 20.50
C GLN A 70 -19.18 -2.82 21.62
N ASN A 71 -20.09 -3.58 22.26
CA ASN A 71 -20.86 -3.10 23.42
C ASN A 71 -19.95 -2.77 24.62
N ALA A 72 -18.93 -3.57 24.91
CA ALA A 72 -17.98 -3.29 25.98
C ALA A 72 -17.15 -2.02 25.69
N LEU A 73 -16.69 -1.84 24.45
CA LEU A 73 -15.93 -0.65 23.99
C LEU A 73 -16.71 0.66 24.01
N HIS A 74 -18.04 0.64 24.13
CA HIS A 74 -18.87 1.83 24.36
C HIS A 74 -18.76 2.36 25.80
N VAL A 75 -18.32 1.54 26.76
CA VAL A 75 -18.21 1.88 28.19
C VAL A 75 -16.74 1.94 28.62
N TYR A 76 -15.91 1.02 28.14
CA TYR A 76 -14.47 1.03 28.34
C TYR A 76 -13.80 2.06 27.42
N THR A 77 -13.95 3.34 27.76
CA THR A 77 -13.29 4.45 27.07
C THR A 77 -11.80 4.48 27.37
N PHE A 78 -11.05 5.10 26.46
CA PHE A 78 -9.62 5.38 26.56
C PHE A 78 -9.22 5.92 27.94
N GLU A 79 -9.79 7.06 28.34
CA GLU A 79 -9.46 7.76 29.59
C GLU A 79 -9.77 6.98 30.87
N ALA A 80 -10.84 6.17 30.87
CA ALA A 80 -11.43 5.64 32.10
C ALA A 80 -11.09 4.17 32.39
N PHE A 81 -10.84 3.37 31.35
CA PHE A 81 -10.62 1.92 31.45
C PHE A 81 -9.58 1.41 30.44
N PRO A 82 -8.36 1.99 30.38
CA PRO A 82 -7.40 1.70 29.30
C PRO A 82 -7.01 0.22 29.23
N LEU A 83 -6.75 -0.43 30.37
CA LEU A 83 -6.38 -1.85 30.40
C LEU A 83 -7.52 -2.76 29.89
N GLN A 84 -8.76 -2.53 30.36
CA GLN A 84 -9.92 -3.30 29.90
C GLN A 84 -10.25 -3.03 28.42
N ARG A 85 -9.97 -1.81 27.92
CA ARG A 85 -10.08 -1.49 26.50
C ARG A 85 -9.05 -2.28 25.68
N VAL A 86 -7.79 -2.36 26.12
CA VAL A 86 -6.74 -3.16 25.48
C VAL A 86 -7.09 -4.65 25.44
N GLU A 87 -7.58 -5.20 26.55
CA GLU A 87 -8.06 -6.60 26.62
C GLU A 87 -9.17 -6.88 25.59
N VAL A 88 -10.21 -6.04 25.57
CA VAL A 88 -11.35 -6.20 24.65
C VAL A 88 -10.95 -5.98 23.18
N LEU A 89 -10.03 -5.06 22.90
CA LEU A 89 -9.51 -4.84 21.54
C LEU A 89 -8.65 -6.01 21.06
N TYR A 90 -7.81 -6.58 21.93
CA TYR A 90 -7.02 -7.77 21.61
C TYR A 90 -7.92 -8.98 21.29
N ASP A 91 -8.95 -9.25 22.09
CA ASP A 91 -9.88 -10.35 21.85
C ASP A 91 -10.77 -10.11 20.62
N ALA A 92 -11.19 -8.86 20.36
CA ALA A 92 -11.86 -8.49 19.12
C ALA A 92 -10.96 -8.68 17.89
N GLY A 93 -9.67 -8.36 18.00
CA GLY A 93 -8.66 -8.62 16.97
C GLY A 93 -8.52 -10.12 16.68
N CYS A 94 -8.38 -10.94 17.73
CA CYS A 94 -8.34 -12.41 17.60
C CYS A 94 -9.59 -12.97 16.93
N THR A 95 -10.76 -12.45 17.29
CA THR A 95 -12.05 -12.85 16.74
C THR A 95 -12.18 -12.48 15.25
N TYR A 96 -11.71 -11.29 14.84
CA TYR A 96 -11.64 -10.92 13.42
C TYR A 96 -10.63 -11.77 12.64
N ARG A 97 -9.50 -12.12 13.26
CA ARG A 97 -8.48 -12.96 12.66
C ARG A 97 -9.01 -14.37 12.36
N GLU A 98 -9.64 -15.02 13.33
CA GLU A 98 -10.28 -16.34 13.13
C GLU A 98 -11.46 -16.26 12.14
N LEU A 99 -12.19 -15.14 12.10
CA LEU A 99 -13.23 -14.88 11.09
C LEU A 99 -12.66 -14.77 9.66
N SER A 100 -11.34 -14.59 9.50
CA SER A 100 -10.66 -14.60 8.19
C SER A 100 -10.32 -16.01 7.69
N ASP A 101 -10.19 -16.99 8.58
CA ASP A 101 -9.91 -18.38 8.17
C ASP A 101 -11.13 -19.03 7.48
N LEU A 102 -12.35 -18.55 7.79
CA LEU A 102 -13.60 -19.12 7.26
C LEU A 102 -13.78 -18.91 5.73
N PRO A 103 -14.41 -19.86 5.00
CA PRO A 103 -14.41 -19.84 3.52
C PRO A 103 -15.39 -18.86 2.84
N GLU A 104 -16.34 -18.28 3.57
CA GLU A 104 -17.49 -17.55 2.99
C GLU A 104 -17.44 -16.01 3.19
N LYS A 105 -16.33 -15.45 3.68
CA LYS A 105 -16.25 -14.03 4.08
C LYS A 105 -14.99 -13.34 3.59
N ASP A 106 -15.01 -12.00 3.63
CA ASP A 106 -13.96 -11.11 3.13
C ASP A 106 -12.66 -11.23 3.94
N ARG A 107 -11.87 -12.29 3.68
CA ARG A 107 -10.68 -12.67 4.47
C ARG A 107 -9.72 -11.52 4.71
N LEU A 108 -9.28 -10.86 3.63
CA LEU A 108 -8.38 -9.70 3.70
C LEU A 108 -8.97 -8.57 4.55
N THR A 109 -10.26 -8.28 4.41
CA THR A 109 -10.97 -7.24 5.16
C THR A 109 -11.23 -7.60 6.63
N ASN A 110 -11.20 -8.89 6.97
CA ASN A 110 -11.22 -9.35 8.36
C ASN A 110 -9.82 -9.30 8.98
N LEU A 111 -8.77 -9.64 8.23
CA LEU A 111 -7.37 -9.42 8.63
C LEU A 111 -7.06 -7.93 8.83
N GLU A 112 -7.55 -7.06 7.95
CA GLU A 112 -7.44 -5.59 8.09
C GLU A 112 -8.10 -5.13 9.40
N LYS A 113 -9.36 -5.50 9.67
CA LYS A 113 -10.03 -5.17 10.93
C LYS A 113 -9.29 -5.71 12.16
N ALA A 114 -8.71 -6.91 12.08
CA ALA A 114 -7.92 -7.48 13.16
C ALA A 114 -6.70 -6.60 13.47
N VAL A 115 -5.95 -6.20 12.43
CA VAL A 115 -4.82 -5.26 12.54
C VAL A 115 -5.27 -3.92 13.11
N THR A 116 -6.37 -3.31 12.63
CA THR A 116 -6.88 -2.05 13.20
C THR A 116 -7.19 -2.18 14.69
N ARG A 117 -7.82 -3.29 15.14
CA ARG A 117 -8.09 -3.50 16.59
C ARG A 117 -6.79 -3.65 17.39
N TYR A 118 -5.80 -4.39 16.88
CA TYR A 118 -4.51 -4.53 17.56
C TYR A 118 -3.74 -3.21 17.62
N LYS A 119 -3.77 -2.39 16.56
CA LYS A 119 -3.12 -1.06 16.55
C LYS A 119 -3.81 -0.07 17.49
N GLU A 120 -5.14 -0.07 17.57
CA GLU A 120 -5.88 0.70 18.59
C GLU A 120 -5.44 0.30 20.01
N ALA A 121 -5.21 -0.99 20.26
CA ALA A 121 -4.67 -1.47 21.54
C ALA A 121 -3.23 -1.00 21.79
N GLN A 122 -2.37 -0.98 20.77
CA GLN A 122 -0.99 -0.48 20.91
C GLN A 122 -0.93 1.01 21.29
N THR A 123 -1.77 1.86 20.69
CA THR A 123 -1.86 3.29 21.07
C THR A 123 -2.15 3.43 22.58
N ILE A 124 -3.14 2.68 23.10
CA ILE A 124 -3.52 2.74 24.52
C ILE A 124 -2.40 2.22 25.42
N VAL A 125 -1.71 1.14 25.04
CA VAL A 125 -0.57 0.59 25.81
C VAL A 125 0.56 1.61 25.91
N ASN A 126 0.91 2.27 24.80
CA ASN A 126 1.94 3.31 24.74
C ASN A 126 1.56 4.54 25.59
N GLU A 127 0.40 5.15 25.33
CA GLU A 127 -0.02 6.40 26.01
C GLU A 127 -0.25 6.24 27.51
N HIS A 128 -0.71 5.06 27.97
CA HIS A 128 -0.91 4.78 29.41
C HIS A 128 0.27 4.07 30.08
N HIS A 129 1.37 3.82 29.35
CA HIS A 129 2.55 3.08 29.82
C HIS A 129 2.17 1.75 30.50
N LEU A 130 1.33 0.96 29.83
CA LEU A 130 0.97 -0.39 30.27
C LEU A 130 2.14 -1.35 30.00
N ALA A 131 2.15 -2.50 30.68
CA ALA A 131 3.31 -3.41 30.69
C ALA A 131 3.77 -3.84 29.28
N ASP A 132 5.09 -3.77 29.04
CA ASP A 132 5.76 -4.04 27.75
C ASP A 132 5.38 -5.39 27.11
N GLU A 133 4.99 -6.38 27.91
CA GLU A 133 4.47 -7.68 27.47
C GLU A 133 3.26 -7.53 26.52
N TRP A 134 2.44 -6.49 26.67
CA TRP A 134 1.34 -6.20 25.76
C TRP A 134 1.82 -5.74 24.38
N LEU A 135 2.87 -4.93 24.29
CA LEU A 135 3.41 -4.47 23.00
C LEU A 135 3.92 -5.67 22.20
N ALA A 136 4.79 -6.49 22.80
CA ALA A 136 5.32 -7.70 22.16
C ALA A 136 4.21 -8.67 21.71
N LYS A 137 3.15 -8.82 22.51
CA LYS A 137 1.97 -9.65 22.18
C LYS A 137 1.16 -9.07 21.01
N LEU A 138 1.05 -7.75 20.91
CA LEU A 138 0.32 -7.05 19.84
C LEU A 138 1.13 -7.02 18.53
N ASP A 139 2.43 -6.75 18.60
CA ASP A 139 3.35 -6.82 17.46
C ASP A 139 3.37 -8.23 16.84
N GLN A 140 3.42 -9.27 17.68
CA GLN A 140 3.27 -10.65 17.23
C GLN A 140 1.91 -10.86 16.54
N ALA A 141 0.81 -10.42 17.13
CA ALA A 141 -0.53 -10.64 16.59
C ALA A 141 -0.78 -9.91 15.26
N ILE A 142 -0.21 -8.72 15.08
CA ILE A 142 -0.21 -7.94 13.82
C ILE A 142 0.67 -8.63 12.77
N SER A 143 1.87 -9.07 13.14
CA SER A 143 2.77 -9.83 12.26
C SER A 143 2.11 -11.11 11.75
N GLU A 144 1.44 -11.86 12.63
CA GLU A 144 0.63 -13.04 12.27
C GLU A 144 -0.48 -12.69 11.25
N CYS A 145 -1.19 -11.57 11.42
CA CYS A 145 -2.16 -11.10 10.42
C CYS A 145 -1.53 -10.75 9.06
N TYR A 146 -0.35 -10.12 9.03
CA TYR A 146 0.34 -9.83 7.77
C TYR A 146 0.88 -11.11 7.10
N GLN A 147 1.34 -12.10 7.86
CA GLN A 147 1.69 -13.41 7.30
C GLN A 147 0.46 -14.13 6.72
N GLN A 148 -0.69 -14.09 7.38
CA GLN A 148 -1.96 -14.60 6.82
C GLN A 148 -2.39 -13.81 5.56
N ARG A 149 -2.20 -12.48 5.53
CA ARG A 149 -2.47 -11.64 4.34
C ARG A 149 -1.60 -12.07 3.15
N ILE A 150 -0.31 -12.29 3.37
CA ILE A 150 0.65 -12.78 2.36
C ILE A 150 0.24 -14.17 1.86
N GLN A 151 -0.14 -15.08 2.75
CA GLN A 151 -0.59 -16.44 2.38
C GLN A 151 -1.89 -16.43 1.57
N GLU A 152 -2.89 -15.62 1.95
CA GLU A 152 -4.15 -15.46 1.21
C GLU A 152 -3.93 -14.78 -0.16
N LEU A 153 -3.07 -13.77 -0.24
CA LEU A 153 -2.69 -13.15 -1.51
C LEU A 153 -1.93 -14.12 -2.44
N LYS A 154 -1.03 -14.96 -1.88
CA LYS A 154 -0.38 -16.04 -2.63
C LYS A 154 -1.39 -17.08 -3.11
N HIS A 155 -2.29 -17.53 -2.24
CA HIS A 155 -3.33 -18.48 -2.63
C HIS A 155 -4.23 -17.94 -3.75
N ARG A 156 -4.54 -16.63 -3.74
CA ARG A 156 -5.22 -15.96 -4.87
C ARG A 156 -4.38 -15.98 -6.14
N ALA A 157 -3.08 -15.73 -6.06
CA ALA A 157 -2.17 -15.84 -7.20
C ALA A 157 -2.16 -17.27 -7.79
N ASP A 158 -2.12 -18.29 -6.94
CA ASP A 158 -2.18 -19.70 -7.33
C ASP A 158 -3.50 -20.05 -8.03
N VAL A 159 -4.63 -19.52 -7.53
CA VAL A 159 -5.97 -19.69 -8.13
C VAL A 159 -6.07 -18.99 -9.49
N GLU A 160 -5.59 -17.75 -9.60
CA GLU A 160 -5.55 -16.99 -10.85
C GLU A 160 -4.66 -17.68 -11.89
N LYS A 161 -3.48 -18.21 -11.48
CA LYS A 161 -2.62 -19.01 -12.34
C LYS A 161 -3.33 -20.30 -12.79
N ALA A 162 -3.97 -21.02 -11.87
CA ALA A 162 -4.70 -22.26 -12.20
C ALA A 162 -5.88 -22.01 -13.16
N ILE A 163 -6.59 -20.89 -13.01
CA ILE A 163 -7.62 -20.45 -13.97
C ILE A 163 -6.98 -20.15 -15.32
N ALA A 164 -5.85 -19.44 -15.35
CA ALA A 164 -5.11 -19.13 -16.58
C ALA A 164 -4.63 -20.40 -17.31
N ASP A 165 -4.07 -21.37 -16.59
CA ASP A 165 -3.66 -22.67 -17.12
C ASP A 165 -4.85 -23.46 -17.70
N VAL A 166 -6.00 -23.47 -17.02
CA VAL A 166 -7.23 -24.10 -17.53
C VAL A 166 -7.77 -23.36 -18.77
N LEU A 167 -7.72 -22.03 -18.81
CA LEU A 167 -8.11 -21.25 -19.99
C LEU A 167 -7.18 -21.50 -21.18
N ARG A 168 -5.87 -21.57 -20.95
CA ARG A 168 -4.84 -21.91 -21.95
C ARG A 168 -5.07 -23.29 -22.56
N LEU A 169 -5.36 -24.29 -21.73
CA LEU A 169 -5.69 -25.66 -22.18
C LEU A 169 -7.02 -25.77 -22.94
N ASN A 170 -7.95 -24.83 -22.74
CA ASN A 170 -9.21 -24.74 -23.48
C ASN A 170 -9.14 -23.81 -24.72
N ASP A 171 -7.93 -23.47 -25.20
CA ASP A 171 -7.66 -22.57 -26.32
C ASP A 171 -8.04 -21.08 -26.08
N GLN A 172 -8.51 -20.73 -24.87
CA GLN A 172 -8.97 -19.38 -24.48
C GLN A 172 -7.80 -18.44 -24.13
N ARG A 173 -6.76 -18.41 -24.98
CA ARG A 173 -5.47 -17.73 -24.77
C ARG A 173 -5.59 -16.27 -24.30
N VAL A 174 -6.48 -15.48 -24.89
CA VAL A 174 -6.67 -14.06 -24.53
C VAL A 174 -7.20 -13.91 -23.10
N SER A 175 -8.09 -14.80 -22.66
CA SER A 175 -8.56 -14.83 -21.26
C SER A 175 -7.46 -15.34 -20.32
N ALA A 176 -6.64 -16.31 -20.75
CA ALA A 176 -5.51 -16.78 -19.98
C ALA A 176 -4.50 -15.64 -19.69
N LEU A 177 -4.16 -14.81 -20.69
CA LEU A 177 -3.29 -13.64 -20.49
C LEU A 177 -3.78 -12.71 -19.36
N ALA A 178 -5.10 -12.45 -19.25
CA ALA A 178 -5.64 -11.60 -18.21
C ALA A 178 -5.42 -12.17 -16.80
N ASN A 179 -5.64 -13.48 -16.63
CA ASN A 179 -5.51 -14.19 -15.36
C ASN A 179 -4.02 -14.39 -14.99
N TYR A 180 -3.15 -14.75 -15.94
CA TYR A 180 -1.69 -14.79 -15.70
C TYR A 180 -1.12 -13.41 -15.32
N ASN A 181 -1.56 -12.31 -15.96
CA ASN A 181 -1.13 -10.97 -15.55
C ASN A 181 -1.66 -10.59 -14.15
N GLN A 182 -2.80 -11.15 -13.71
CA GLN A 182 -3.30 -10.98 -12.34
C GLN A 182 -2.48 -11.79 -11.33
N ALA A 183 -2.18 -13.05 -11.64
CA ALA A 183 -1.26 -13.88 -10.86
C ALA A 183 0.14 -13.22 -10.74
N LEU A 184 0.70 -12.67 -11.83
CA LEU A 184 1.98 -11.97 -11.83
C LEU A 184 2.00 -10.76 -10.88
N ARG A 185 0.96 -9.91 -10.90
CA ARG A 185 0.83 -8.79 -9.95
C ARG A 185 0.79 -9.28 -8.50
N LEU A 186 0.05 -10.36 -8.23
CA LEU A 186 -0.05 -10.92 -6.89
C LEU A 186 1.25 -11.60 -6.43
N TYR A 187 1.95 -12.37 -7.28
CA TYR A 187 3.24 -12.99 -6.93
C TYR A 187 4.35 -11.95 -6.70
N ARG A 188 4.35 -10.83 -7.45
CA ARG A 188 5.20 -9.66 -7.14
C ARG A 188 4.87 -9.06 -5.78
N LEU A 189 3.57 -8.84 -5.51
CA LEU A 189 3.07 -8.30 -4.24
C LEU A 189 3.37 -9.19 -3.01
N VAL A 190 3.55 -10.50 -3.20
CA VAL A 190 3.95 -11.44 -2.14
C VAL A 190 5.41 -11.90 -2.23
N GLU A 191 6.24 -11.19 -3.02
CA GLU A 191 7.69 -11.42 -3.15
C GLU A 191 8.09 -12.86 -3.54
N SER A 192 7.24 -13.56 -4.28
CA SER A 192 7.43 -14.98 -4.61
C SER A 192 8.23 -15.14 -5.92
N ARG A 193 9.54 -14.86 -5.87
CA ARG A 193 10.47 -14.86 -7.04
C ARG A 193 10.28 -16.05 -7.99
N LEU A 194 10.10 -17.25 -7.44
CA LEU A 194 9.95 -18.50 -8.21
C LEU A 194 8.63 -18.53 -9.00
N ASP A 195 7.52 -18.17 -8.37
CA ASP A 195 6.21 -18.21 -9.02
C ASP A 195 6.04 -17.04 -10.01
N GLU A 196 6.66 -15.89 -9.74
CA GLU A 196 6.83 -14.83 -10.74
C GLU A 196 7.57 -15.37 -11.98
N ALA A 197 8.75 -15.99 -11.81
CA ALA A 197 9.54 -16.49 -12.94
C ALA A 197 8.78 -17.52 -13.78
N ILE A 198 8.03 -18.42 -13.13
CA ILE A 198 7.16 -19.40 -13.79
C ILE A 198 6.01 -18.69 -14.55
N VAL A 199 5.32 -17.72 -13.95
CA VAL A 199 4.24 -16.99 -14.64
C VAL A 199 4.74 -16.10 -15.78
N LEU A 200 5.93 -15.50 -15.65
CA LEU A 200 6.58 -14.78 -16.74
C LEU A 200 6.87 -15.72 -17.92
N LYS A 201 7.43 -16.91 -17.68
CA LYS A 201 7.60 -17.93 -18.72
C LYS A 201 6.25 -18.33 -19.34
N ASP A 202 5.23 -18.62 -18.53
CA ASP A 202 3.90 -19.03 -19.03
C ASP A 202 3.21 -17.92 -19.85
N LEU A 203 3.41 -16.64 -19.50
CA LEU A 203 2.99 -15.50 -20.33
C LEU A 203 3.70 -15.50 -21.69
N GLY A 204 5.02 -15.72 -21.70
CA GLY A 204 5.80 -15.92 -22.92
C GLY A 204 5.23 -17.05 -23.79
N ASP A 205 4.93 -18.20 -23.19
CA ASP A 205 4.37 -19.37 -23.89
C ASP A 205 2.99 -19.07 -24.49
N VAL A 206 2.11 -18.34 -23.77
CA VAL A 206 0.82 -17.92 -24.31
C VAL A 206 1.00 -16.95 -25.47
N HIS A 207 1.90 -15.96 -25.36
CA HIS A 207 2.19 -15.03 -26.45
C HIS A 207 2.76 -15.75 -27.69
N CYS A 208 3.66 -16.72 -27.52
CA CYS A 208 4.12 -17.58 -28.62
C CYS A 208 2.97 -18.36 -29.27
N SER A 209 2.06 -18.91 -28.47
CA SER A 209 0.88 -19.64 -28.96
C SER A 209 -0.18 -18.74 -29.64
N LEU A 210 -0.08 -17.42 -29.47
CA LEU A 210 -0.82 -16.39 -30.22
C LEU A 210 -0.05 -15.86 -31.44
N GLN A 211 1.16 -16.37 -31.72
CA GLN A 211 2.12 -15.84 -32.69
C GLN A 211 2.61 -14.40 -32.40
N HIS A 212 2.42 -13.91 -31.17
CA HIS A 212 2.87 -12.61 -30.68
C HIS A 212 4.34 -12.67 -30.20
N MET A 213 5.27 -13.12 -31.06
CA MET A 213 6.67 -13.40 -30.70
C MET A 213 7.40 -12.20 -30.08
N ASP A 214 7.08 -10.99 -30.54
CA ASP A 214 7.68 -9.74 -30.06
C ASP A 214 7.21 -9.34 -28.66
N ALA A 215 6.02 -9.79 -28.25
CA ALA A 215 5.55 -9.67 -26.89
C ALA A 215 6.05 -10.80 -25.97
N ALA A 216 6.41 -11.97 -26.52
CA ALA A 216 6.92 -13.10 -25.71
C ALA A 216 8.35 -12.89 -25.21
N MET A 217 9.26 -12.39 -26.06
CA MET A 217 10.69 -12.27 -25.73
C MET A 217 11.00 -11.40 -24.49
N PRO A 218 10.30 -10.27 -24.22
CA PRO A 218 10.46 -9.51 -22.98
C PRO A 218 10.07 -10.27 -21.71
N TYR A 219 9.09 -11.18 -21.78
CA TYR A 219 8.69 -12.01 -20.63
C TYR A 219 9.73 -13.10 -20.35
N TYR A 220 10.22 -13.79 -21.39
CA TYR A 220 11.28 -14.79 -21.22
C TYR A 220 12.58 -14.17 -20.66
N ARG A 221 12.96 -12.97 -21.09
CA ARG A 221 14.14 -12.27 -20.54
C ARG A 221 14.01 -11.94 -19.06
N GLN A 222 12.82 -11.56 -18.58
CA GLN A 222 12.56 -11.37 -17.15
C GLN A 222 12.63 -12.73 -16.40
N ALA A 223 11.96 -13.77 -16.91
CA ALA A 223 11.99 -15.10 -16.32
C ALA A 223 13.41 -15.66 -16.19
N LEU A 224 14.22 -15.53 -17.25
CA LEU A 224 15.62 -15.95 -17.30
C LEU A 224 16.42 -15.30 -16.17
N ALA A 225 16.39 -13.96 -16.08
CA ALA A 225 17.12 -13.22 -15.04
C ALA A 225 16.68 -13.61 -13.62
N CYS A 226 15.39 -13.88 -13.40
CA CYS A 226 14.90 -14.37 -12.11
C CYS A 226 15.47 -15.78 -11.79
N PHE A 227 15.40 -16.73 -12.73
CA PHE A 227 15.92 -18.08 -12.52
C PHE A 227 17.45 -18.12 -12.35
N GLU A 228 18.19 -17.28 -13.08
CA GLU A 228 19.65 -17.13 -12.93
C GLU A 228 20.03 -16.61 -11.54
N GLN A 229 19.33 -15.60 -11.02
CA GLN A 229 19.54 -15.08 -9.65
C GLN A 229 19.27 -16.11 -8.54
N MET A 230 18.48 -17.16 -8.82
CA MET A 230 18.15 -18.23 -7.88
C MET A 230 18.98 -19.51 -8.11
N ASP A 231 19.91 -19.52 -9.07
CA ASP A 231 20.64 -20.71 -9.55
C ASP A 231 19.73 -21.88 -10.00
N HIS A 232 18.54 -21.56 -10.53
CA HIS A 232 17.53 -22.50 -11.00
C HIS A 232 17.86 -23.07 -12.40
N ARG A 233 19.01 -23.75 -12.52
CA ARG A 233 19.65 -24.13 -13.80
C ARG A 233 18.76 -24.90 -14.78
N HIS A 234 17.82 -25.73 -14.30
CA HIS A 234 16.86 -26.44 -15.15
C HIS A 234 15.83 -25.49 -15.79
N ASP A 235 15.33 -24.52 -15.02
CA ASP A 235 14.37 -23.53 -15.50
C ASP A 235 15.06 -22.50 -16.42
N VAL A 236 16.30 -22.11 -16.10
CA VAL A 236 17.19 -21.33 -16.99
C VAL A 236 17.31 -22.02 -18.36
N ALA A 237 17.65 -23.31 -18.38
CA ALA A 237 17.74 -24.10 -19.62
C ALA A 237 16.42 -24.16 -20.39
N THR A 238 15.29 -24.30 -19.67
CA THR A 238 13.94 -24.33 -20.26
C THR A 238 13.54 -23.00 -20.90
N VAL A 239 13.85 -21.88 -20.24
CA VAL A 239 13.61 -20.53 -20.80
C VAL A 239 14.52 -20.26 -21.99
N LEU A 240 15.79 -20.68 -21.95
CA LEU A 240 16.70 -20.60 -23.09
C LEU A 240 16.20 -21.42 -24.28
N GLN A 241 15.69 -22.65 -24.08
CA GLN A 241 15.07 -23.41 -25.17
C GLN A 241 13.89 -22.65 -25.80
N ALA A 242 13.00 -22.07 -24.99
CA ALA A 242 11.86 -21.30 -25.49
C ALA A 242 12.29 -20.03 -26.26
N MET A 243 13.33 -19.33 -25.78
CA MET A 243 13.95 -18.20 -26.49
C MET A 243 14.61 -18.63 -27.82
N GLY A 244 15.18 -19.84 -27.88
CA GLY A 244 15.68 -20.47 -29.10
C GLY A 244 14.57 -20.78 -30.10
N ASP A 245 13.45 -21.36 -29.66
CA ASP A 245 12.28 -21.63 -30.50
C ASP A 245 11.64 -20.33 -31.03
N VAL A 246 11.59 -19.26 -30.22
CA VAL A 246 11.17 -17.91 -30.68
C VAL A 246 12.11 -17.36 -31.75
N ALA A 247 13.43 -17.40 -31.50
CA ALA A 247 14.43 -16.92 -32.46
C ALA A 247 14.34 -17.70 -33.79
N GLN A 248 14.23 -19.03 -33.74
CA GLN A 248 14.01 -19.88 -34.92
C GLN A 248 12.73 -19.47 -35.67
N SER A 249 11.63 -19.17 -34.96
CA SER A 249 10.37 -18.73 -35.59
C SER A 249 10.45 -17.38 -36.32
N ARG A 250 11.42 -16.53 -35.96
CA ARG A 250 11.75 -15.28 -36.69
C ARG A 250 12.77 -15.45 -37.82
N GLY A 251 13.48 -16.58 -37.89
CA GLY A 251 14.68 -16.74 -38.72
C GLY A 251 15.96 -16.14 -38.11
N GLU A 252 15.99 -15.89 -36.80
CA GLU A 252 17.17 -15.42 -36.04
C GLU A 252 18.12 -16.60 -35.73
N ASP A 253 18.50 -17.37 -36.76
CA ASP A 253 19.08 -18.72 -36.63
C ASP A 253 20.39 -18.80 -35.83
N GLU A 254 21.21 -17.75 -35.84
CA GLU A 254 22.44 -17.71 -35.04
C GLU A 254 22.13 -17.51 -33.55
N ALA A 255 21.17 -16.65 -33.21
CA ALA A 255 20.69 -16.50 -31.84
C ALA A 255 19.98 -17.78 -31.36
N ALA A 256 19.18 -18.42 -32.22
CA ALA A 256 18.55 -19.71 -31.92
C ALA A 256 19.60 -20.78 -31.57
N ARG A 257 20.66 -20.92 -32.39
CA ARG A 257 21.77 -21.84 -32.09
C ARG A 257 22.46 -21.52 -30.77
N GLN A 258 22.74 -20.24 -30.46
CA GLN A 258 23.35 -19.84 -29.20
C GLN A 258 22.48 -20.23 -27.99
N TYR A 259 21.17 -19.94 -28.03
CA TYR A 259 20.25 -20.28 -26.96
C TYR A 259 20.09 -21.80 -26.78
N TYR A 260 19.97 -22.57 -27.87
CA TYR A 260 19.90 -24.03 -27.80
C TYR A 260 21.19 -24.64 -27.21
N HIS A 261 22.38 -24.16 -27.58
CA HIS A 261 23.63 -24.65 -27.00
C HIS A 261 23.71 -24.40 -25.48
N GLN A 262 23.34 -23.20 -25.02
CA GLN A 262 23.32 -22.87 -23.59
C GLN A 262 22.30 -23.74 -22.82
N ALA A 263 21.11 -23.96 -23.39
CA ALA A 263 20.12 -24.88 -22.83
C ALA A 263 20.63 -26.33 -22.76
N LEU A 264 21.28 -26.82 -23.82
CA LEU A 264 21.82 -28.17 -23.93
C LEU A 264 22.89 -28.43 -22.85
N ASP A 265 23.83 -27.52 -22.66
CA ASP A 265 24.90 -27.66 -21.68
C ASP A 265 24.37 -27.59 -20.24
N LEU A 266 23.34 -26.78 -19.97
CA LEU A 266 22.67 -26.75 -18.66
C LEU A 266 21.83 -28.00 -18.39
N PHE A 267 21.05 -28.50 -19.36
CA PHE A 267 20.33 -29.78 -19.20
C PHE A 267 21.29 -30.95 -18.99
N ARG A 268 22.43 -30.96 -19.68
CA ARG A 268 23.53 -31.91 -19.44
C ARG A 268 24.08 -31.81 -18.02
N LEU A 269 24.31 -30.60 -17.52
CA LEU A 269 24.85 -30.31 -16.19
C LEU A 269 23.91 -30.73 -15.05
N VAL A 270 22.59 -30.56 -15.20
CA VAL A 270 21.59 -31.02 -14.21
C VAL A 270 21.19 -32.49 -14.39
N GLY A 271 21.64 -33.14 -15.48
CA GLY A 271 21.42 -34.56 -15.75
C GLY A 271 20.14 -34.91 -16.52
N ASP A 272 19.33 -33.93 -16.92
CA ASP A 272 18.05 -34.15 -17.61
C ASP A 272 18.24 -34.60 -19.07
N ARG A 273 18.22 -35.91 -19.27
CA ARG A 273 18.31 -36.56 -20.58
C ARG A 273 17.09 -36.33 -21.49
N PHE A 274 15.91 -36.07 -20.91
CA PHE A 274 14.68 -35.89 -21.69
C PHE A 274 14.67 -34.49 -22.33
N SER A 275 14.97 -33.46 -21.54
CA SER A 275 15.06 -32.09 -22.05
C SER A 275 16.30 -31.88 -22.93
N GLU A 276 17.41 -32.58 -22.68
CA GLU A 276 18.54 -32.65 -23.62
C GLU A 276 18.08 -33.17 -25.00
N ALA A 277 17.35 -34.29 -25.05
CA ALA A 277 16.82 -34.84 -26.30
C ALA A 277 15.82 -33.90 -26.98
N SER A 278 15.02 -33.16 -26.21
CA SER A 278 14.09 -32.12 -26.69
C SER A 278 14.84 -30.98 -27.41
N VAL A 279 15.91 -30.45 -26.80
CA VAL A 279 16.75 -29.40 -27.41
C VAL A 279 17.43 -29.91 -28.68
N LEU A 280 18.03 -31.10 -28.64
CA LEU A 280 18.64 -31.73 -29.83
C LEU A 280 17.64 -31.91 -30.97
N ALA A 281 16.37 -32.24 -30.67
CA ALA A 281 15.31 -32.33 -31.67
C ALA A 281 14.92 -30.96 -32.26
N SER A 282 14.91 -29.87 -31.48
CA SER A 282 14.71 -28.51 -32.03
C SER A 282 15.88 -28.03 -32.89
N MET A 283 17.13 -28.34 -32.51
CA MET A 283 18.31 -28.10 -33.36
C MET A 283 18.26 -28.93 -34.65
N GLY A 284 17.84 -30.20 -34.59
CA GLY A 284 17.68 -31.06 -35.76
C GLY A 284 16.67 -30.52 -36.78
N LYS A 285 15.53 -29.97 -36.34
CA LYS A 285 14.56 -29.29 -37.21
C LYS A 285 15.19 -28.11 -37.96
N GLN A 286 16.09 -27.36 -37.31
CA GLN A 286 16.80 -26.25 -37.92
C GLN A 286 17.65 -26.72 -39.11
N VAL A 287 18.48 -27.76 -38.91
CA VAL A 287 19.32 -28.35 -39.96
C VAL A 287 18.47 -28.93 -41.11
N ASP A 288 17.33 -29.55 -40.77
CA ASP A 288 16.37 -30.08 -41.75
C ASP A 288 15.63 -29.00 -42.55
N LEU A 289 15.45 -27.80 -41.98
CA LEU A 289 14.95 -26.63 -42.68
C LEU A 289 16.00 -26.07 -43.64
N TYR A 290 17.24 -25.88 -43.16
CA TYR A 290 18.38 -25.47 -44.00
C TYR A 290 18.57 -26.40 -45.21
N ARG A 291 18.52 -27.72 -45.01
CA ARG A 291 18.64 -28.73 -46.09
C ARG A 291 17.51 -28.66 -47.14
N LYS A 292 16.37 -28.02 -46.82
CA LYS A 292 15.24 -27.80 -47.75
C LYS A 292 15.25 -26.41 -48.40
N VAL A 293 15.96 -25.43 -47.82
CA VAL A 293 15.96 -24.04 -48.30
C VAL A 293 17.10 -23.77 -49.29
N GLY A 294 18.23 -24.48 -49.23
CA GLY A 294 19.24 -24.35 -50.28
C GLY A 294 20.43 -25.31 -50.23
N GLU A 295 20.77 -25.88 -51.38
CA GLU A 295 22.12 -26.40 -51.65
C GLU A 295 23.09 -25.22 -51.80
N THR A 296 23.86 -24.86 -50.76
CA THR A 296 25.28 -24.42 -50.88
C THR A 296 25.93 -24.20 -49.52
N ASN A 297 27.15 -24.73 -49.35
CA ASN A 297 28.16 -24.34 -48.35
C ASN A 297 27.71 -24.26 -46.87
N ILE A 298 27.29 -25.38 -46.27
CA ILE A 298 27.38 -25.60 -44.81
C ILE A 298 28.78 -26.18 -44.50
N SER A 299 29.38 -25.85 -43.35
CA SER A 299 30.76 -26.26 -43.06
C SER A 299 30.85 -27.74 -42.66
N HIS A 300 31.89 -28.44 -43.13
CA HIS A 300 32.13 -29.85 -42.80
C HIS A 300 32.37 -30.13 -41.30
N MET A 301 32.49 -29.10 -40.47
CA MET A 301 32.68 -29.23 -39.02
C MET A 301 31.35 -29.40 -38.28
N GLU A 302 30.27 -28.77 -38.77
CA GLU A 302 28.92 -28.81 -38.17
C GLU A 302 28.25 -30.20 -38.31
N PHE A 303 28.64 -30.99 -39.31
CA PHE A 303 28.03 -32.30 -39.56
C PHE A 303 28.49 -33.39 -38.56
N ARG A 304 29.73 -33.33 -38.08
CA ARG A 304 30.29 -34.38 -37.20
C ARG A 304 29.68 -34.38 -35.80
N SER A 305 29.50 -33.21 -35.20
CA SER A 305 28.81 -33.10 -33.92
C SER A 305 27.33 -33.47 -34.04
N PHE A 306 26.71 -33.30 -35.22
CA PHE A 306 25.35 -33.79 -35.45
C PHE A 306 25.27 -35.32 -35.46
N ASP A 307 26.15 -36.01 -36.21
CA ASP A 307 26.21 -37.49 -36.22
C ASP A 307 26.45 -38.06 -34.80
N GLU A 308 27.30 -37.42 -33.99
CA GLU A 308 27.54 -37.80 -32.59
C GLU A 308 26.30 -37.62 -31.69
N ASN A 309 25.50 -36.56 -31.88
CA ASN A 309 24.27 -36.35 -31.10
C ASN A 309 23.09 -37.22 -31.60
N VAL A 310 23.02 -37.55 -32.90
CA VAL A 310 22.03 -38.51 -33.43
C VAL A 310 22.29 -39.91 -32.87
N ALA A 311 23.56 -40.32 -32.77
CA ALA A 311 23.92 -41.59 -32.14
C ALA A 311 23.45 -41.68 -30.67
N VAL A 312 23.42 -40.56 -29.92
CA VAL A 312 22.87 -40.52 -28.55
C VAL A 312 21.35 -40.69 -28.54
N LEU A 313 20.62 -40.10 -29.49
CA LEU A 313 19.17 -40.25 -29.60
C LEU A 313 18.76 -41.70 -29.91
N ASP A 314 19.43 -42.35 -30.88
CA ASP A 314 19.22 -43.77 -31.16
C ASP A 314 19.54 -44.65 -29.93
N HIS A 315 20.62 -44.34 -29.21
CA HIS A 315 21.04 -45.12 -28.04
C HIS A 315 20.08 -44.97 -26.83
N LEU A 316 19.36 -43.84 -26.72
CA LEU A 316 18.31 -43.65 -25.72
C LEU A 316 17.02 -44.36 -26.12
N ALA A 317 16.59 -44.24 -27.38
CA ALA A 317 15.39 -44.92 -27.90
C ALA A 317 15.50 -46.45 -27.73
N TYR A 318 16.70 -47.02 -27.91
CA TYR A 318 16.96 -48.44 -27.74
C TYR A 318 16.78 -48.97 -26.31
N HIS A 319 16.79 -48.10 -25.28
CA HIS A 319 16.69 -48.51 -23.88
C HIS A 319 15.26 -48.49 -23.30
N GLU A 320 14.33 -47.72 -23.86
CA GLU A 320 12.91 -47.79 -23.47
C GLU A 320 12.15 -48.92 -24.18
N THR A 321 12.66 -49.46 -25.29
CA THR A 321 12.00 -50.52 -26.06
C THR A 321 12.86 -51.78 -26.22
N ILE A 322 12.77 -52.71 -25.25
CA ILE A 322 12.54 -54.16 -25.41
C ILE A 322 12.78 -54.89 -24.07
N GLY A 323 11.72 -55.45 -23.50
CA GLY A 323 11.84 -56.59 -22.58
C GLY A 323 11.90 -57.88 -23.40
N GLY A 324 13.11 -58.40 -23.67
CA GLY A 324 13.32 -59.56 -24.53
C GLY A 324 14.65 -60.26 -24.27
N ILE A 325 14.60 -61.59 -24.12
CA ILE A 325 15.75 -62.41 -23.68
C ILE A 325 16.70 -62.70 -24.86
N PRO A 326 18.00 -62.37 -24.78
CA PRO A 326 19.01 -62.83 -25.74
C PRO A 326 19.51 -64.25 -25.41
N PRO A 327 19.72 -65.15 -26.40
CA PRO A 327 20.14 -66.52 -26.15
C PRO A 327 21.67 -66.71 -26.12
N GLY A 328 22.16 -67.28 -25.02
CA GLY A 328 23.28 -68.26 -24.98
C GLY A 328 24.64 -67.92 -25.60
N GLY A 329 25.57 -67.41 -24.78
CA GLY A 329 27.02 -67.41 -25.05
C GLY A 329 27.81 -67.20 -23.76
N ALA A 330 28.61 -68.19 -23.33
CA ALA A 330 29.13 -68.25 -21.96
C ALA A 330 30.64 -67.98 -21.84
N MET A 331 31.03 -67.23 -20.79
CA MET A 331 32.36 -67.24 -20.15
C MET A 331 32.24 -66.95 -18.63
N PRO A 332 33.27 -67.22 -17.79
CA PRO A 332 33.05 -67.75 -16.43
C PRO A 332 33.04 -66.75 -15.26
N MET A 333 32.63 -67.25 -14.08
CA MET A 333 32.39 -66.51 -12.84
C MET A 333 33.63 -66.18 -11.99
N ARG A 334 33.52 -65.08 -11.22
CA ARG A 334 33.69 -65.01 -9.74
C ARG A 334 32.89 -63.79 -9.22
N ASP A 335 31.95 -63.93 -8.27
CA ASP A 335 32.16 -64.05 -6.80
C ASP A 335 32.55 -62.68 -6.20
N THR A 336 31.79 -62.00 -5.33
CA THR A 336 31.19 -62.47 -4.05
C THR A 336 29.79 -61.92 -3.67
N SER A 337 29.20 -62.49 -2.60
CA SER A 337 27.85 -62.27 -2.02
C SER A 337 27.56 -60.90 -1.32
N PRO A 338 26.27 -60.57 -1.01
CA PRO A 338 25.83 -59.25 -0.54
C PRO A 338 25.38 -59.14 0.95
N PRO A 339 25.14 -57.91 1.46
CA PRO A 339 24.31 -57.61 2.64
C PRO A 339 22.82 -57.30 2.27
N PRO A 340 21.88 -57.19 3.24
CA PRO A 340 20.47 -57.56 2.99
C PRO A 340 19.41 -56.44 2.87
N GLU A 341 18.31 -56.82 2.20
CA GLU A 341 16.87 -56.54 2.46
C GLU A 341 16.47 -56.19 3.91
N ASN A 342 15.34 -55.54 4.27
CA ASN A 342 14.12 -54.99 3.60
C ASN A 342 13.42 -54.03 4.64
N PRO A 343 12.11 -53.66 4.59
CA PRO A 343 11.23 -53.20 3.50
C PRO A 343 10.48 -51.87 3.83
N GLU A 344 9.93 -51.17 2.83
CA GLU A 344 8.47 -50.90 2.73
C GLU A 344 8.06 -50.21 1.40
N ARG A 345 6.83 -50.52 0.92
CA ARG A 345 6.01 -49.78 -0.08
C ARG A 345 6.58 -49.57 -1.51
N TYR A 346 5.84 -49.76 -2.60
CA TYR A 346 4.41 -50.02 -2.85
C TYR A 346 4.23 -51.00 -4.03
N SER A 347 3.05 -51.59 -4.16
CA SER A 347 2.61 -52.29 -5.39
C SER A 347 1.24 -51.79 -5.86
N LEU A 348 1.11 -51.65 -7.18
CA LEU A 348 -0.17 -51.39 -7.87
C LEU A 348 -0.17 -52.21 -9.16
N ILE A 349 -1.25 -52.98 -9.39
CA ILE A 349 -1.44 -53.80 -10.58
C ILE A 349 -2.52 -53.15 -11.47
N SER A 350 -2.34 -53.28 -12.77
CA SER A 350 -3.22 -52.77 -13.82
C SER A 350 -4.62 -53.37 -13.82
N HIS A 351 -5.59 -52.69 -14.44
CA HIS A 351 -6.26 -53.19 -15.66
C HIS A 351 -7.04 -52.07 -16.37
N THR A 352 -7.34 -52.28 -17.66
CA THR A 352 -7.87 -51.26 -18.58
C THR A 352 -9.25 -51.64 -19.14
N GLU A 353 -10.13 -50.65 -19.34
CA GLU A 353 -11.41 -50.79 -20.06
C GLU A 353 -11.67 -49.60 -21.02
N PRO A 354 -12.48 -49.76 -22.09
CA PRO A 354 -12.59 -48.76 -23.16
C PRO A 354 -13.44 -47.51 -22.80
N ILE A 355 -12.94 -46.34 -23.19
CA ILE A 355 -13.39 -45.02 -22.72
C ILE A 355 -14.79 -44.57 -23.20
N VAL A 356 -15.34 -45.20 -24.25
CA VAL A 356 -16.50 -44.66 -25.00
C VAL A 356 -17.80 -44.57 -24.18
N ALA A 357 -18.06 -45.50 -23.27
CA ALA A 357 -19.35 -45.59 -22.55
C ALA A 357 -19.56 -44.51 -21.48
N LYS A 358 -18.49 -43.98 -20.84
CA LYS A 358 -18.63 -43.02 -19.72
C LYS A 358 -19.16 -41.64 -20.16
N ARG A 359 -18.83 -41.18 -21.38
CA ARG A 359 -19.11 -39.80 -21.84
C ARG A 359 -20.60 -39.43 -21.96
N GLN A 360 -21.50 -40.40 -22.15
CA GLN A 360 -22.95 -40.12 -22.20
C GLN A 360 -23.60 -39.99 -20.80
N LYS A 361 -23.11 -40.71 -19.79
CA LYS A 361 -23.69 -40.69 -18.44
C LYS A 361 -23.39 -39.38 -17.70
N GLN A 362 -22.16 -38.87 -17.80
CA GLN A 362 -21.77 -37.56 -17.24
C GLN A 362 -22.59 -36.40 -17.83
N ARG A 363 -22.75 -36.34 -19.16
CA ARG A 363 -23.50 -35.25 -19.84
C ARG A 363 -24.96 -35.10 -19.38
N ARG A 364 -25.59 -36.14 -18.83
CA ARG A 364 -26.93 -36.03 -18.19
C ARG A 364 -26.87 -35.41 -16.80
N GLN A 365 -25.90 -35.81 -15.96
CA GLN A 365 -25.77 -35.28 -14.60
C GLN A 365 -25.35 -33.80 -14.57
N THR A 366 -24.46 -33.35 -15.47
CA THR A 366 -24.05 -31.93 -15.54
C THR A 366 -25.22 -31.00 -15.85
N LYS A 367 -26.14 -31.42 -16.74
CA LYS A 367 -27.33 -30.61 -17.08
C LYS A 367 -28.29 -30.46 -15.90
N GLN A 368 -28.50 -31.50 -15.09
CA GLN A 368 -29.36 -31.39 -13.89
C GLN A 368 -28.76 -30.43 -12.84
N ARG A 369 -27.43 -30.43 -12.64
CA ARG A 369 -26.78 -29.50 -11.71
C ARG A 369 -26.92 -28.03 -12.13
N LEU A 370 -26.76 -27.73 -13.42
CA LEU A 370 -26.94 -26.36 -13.94
C LEU A 370 -28.38 -25.84 -13.75
N SER A 371 -29.39 -26.69 -13.94
CA SER A 371 -30.80 -26.29 -13.77
C SER A 371 -31.16 -25.93 -12.32
N ILE A 372 -30.56 -26.61 -11.33
CA ILE A 372 -30.79 -26.31 -9.90
C ILE A 372 -30.15 -24.98 -9.50
N LEU A 373 -28.92 -24.71 -9.98
CA LEU A 373 -28.21 -23.46 -9.71
C LEU A 373 -28.99 -22.24 -10.23
N LEU A 374 -29.58 -22.34 -11.43
CA LEU A 374 -30.36 -21.25 -12.02
C LEU A 374 -31.64 -20.92 -11.22
N ILE A 375 -32.28 -21.92 -10.62
CA ILE A 375 -33.48 -21.74 -9.78
C ILE A 375 -33.13 -21.05 -8.47
N LEU A 376 -31.98 -21.38 -7.86
CA LEU A 376 -31.49 -20.70 -6.65
C LEU A 376 -31.16 -19.22 -6.90
N ILE A 377 -30.54 -18.90 -8.04
CA ILE A 377 -30.24 -17.51 -8.44
C ILE A 377 -31.54 -16.70 -8.61
N ILE A 378 -32.58 -17.29 -9.19
CA ILE A 378 -33.90 -16.64 -9.36
C ILE A 378 -34.59 -16.41 -8.00
N LEU A 379 -34.43 -17.32 -7.04
CA LEU A 379 -35.00 -17.16 -5.69
C LEU A 379 -34.28 -16.10 -4.84
N MET A 380 -32.97 -15.90 -5.01
CA MET A 380 -32.20 -14.92 -4.24
C MET A 380 -32.38 -13.46 -4.71
N GLY A 381 -32.92 -13.23 -5.92
CA GLY A 381 -33.17 -11.87 -6.44
C GLY A 381 -34.43 -11.17 -5.91
N GLY A 382 -35.15 -11.75 -4.95
CA GLY A 382 -36.55 -11.39 -4.67
C GLY A 382 -36.83 -10.33 -3.58
N THR A 383 -35.89 -10.03 -2.68
CA THR A 383 -36.20 -9.27 -1.44
C THR A 383 -35.14 -8.21 -1.10
N GLY A 384 -35.33 -6.97 -1.57
CA GLY A 384 -34.37 -5.89 -1.38
C GLY A 384 -34.92 -4.48 -1.58
N ALA A 385 -36.02 -4.12 -0.88
CA ALA A 385 -36.56 -2.74 -0.89
C ALA A 385 -37.36 -2.42 0.39
N VAL A 386 -37.37 -1.14 0.80
CA VAL A 386 -38.12 -0.54 1.94
C VAL A 386 -37.55 -0.96 3.32
N ALA A 387 -37.32 -0.09 4.33
CA ALA A 387 -37.66 1.33 4.53
C ALA A 387 -36.47 2.19 5.06
N THR A 388 -36.69 3.49 5.27
CA THR A 388 -35.69 4.47 5.76
C THR A 388 -36.30 5.53 6.72
N LEU A 389 -35.41 6.31 7.37
CA LEU A 389 -35.59 7.65 8.01
C LEU A 389 -35.88 7.77 9.53
N LEU A 390 -35.44 8.93 10.06
CA LEU A 390 -35.70 9.59 11.37
C LEU A 390 -35.00 9.04 12.63
N TRP A 391 -34.54 9.84 13.61
CA TRP A 391 -34.19 11.27 13.64
C TRP A 391 -33.31 11.61 14.87
N ILE A 392 -32.38 12.52 14.62
CA ILE A 392 -31.35 13.19 15.44
C ILE A 392 -31.92 14.03 16.61
N GLY A 393 -31.19 14.19 17.73
CA GLY A 393 -31.54 15.11 18.84
C GLY A 393 -30.42 15.30 19.89
N PRO A 394 -30.33 16.44 20.63
CA PRO A 394 -29.03 17.12 20.80
C PRO A 394 -28.35 17.13 22.20
N PHE A 395 -27.09 17.61 22.25
CA PHE A 395 -26.16 17.69 23.40
C PHE A 395 -26.44 18.82 24.42
N HIS A 396 -26.10 18.59 25.71
CA HIS A 396 -25.75 19.61 26.73
C HIS A 396 -24.99 18.97 27.94
N ASN A 397 -24.27 19.65 28.85
CA ASN A 397 -23.34 20.80 28.81
C ASN A 397 -22.69 21.03 30.21
N ARG A 398 -21.42 21.48 30.30
CA ARG A 398 -20.62 21.84 31.54
C ARG A 398 -20.22 20.65 32.44
N GLY A 399 -19.14 20.66 33.23
CA GLY A 399 -17.92 21.52 33.21
C GLY A 399 -17.56 22.18 34.55
N ALA A 400 -16.57 21.66 35.30
CA ALA A 400 -15.82 22.38 36.36
C ALA A 400 -14.49 21.71 36.80
N VAL A 401 -13.39 22.44 36.64
CA VAL A 401 -12.33 22.79 37.63
C VAL A 401 -11.55 21.69 38.39
N ALA A 402 -10.22 21.69 38.21
CA ALA A 402 -9.20 21.05 39.06
C ALA A 402 -8.05 22.03 39.39
N ASN A 403 -7.25 21.76 40.44
CA ASN A 403 -6.19 22.64 40.94
C ASN A 403 -5.12 21.83 41.75
N PRO A 404 -3.86 22.28 41.91
CA PRO A 404 -2.86 22.18 40.84
C PRO A 404 -1.51 21.60 41.28
N LEU A 405 -0.91 20.69 40.50
CA LEU A 405 0.52 20.36 40.58
C LEU A 405 1.11 20.20 39.16
N ARG A 406 1.99 21.14 38.78
CA ARG A 406 2.82 21.15 37.55
C ARG A 406 2.17 20.59 36.26
N VAL A 407 0.96 21.06 35.96
CA VAL A 407 0.37 20.99 34.63
C VAL A 407 1.30 21.68 33.62
N ARG A 408 1.85 20.93 32.64
CA ARG A 408 2.26 21.53 31.36
C ARG A 408 0.98 22.03 30.68
N PRO A 409 0.92 23.25 30.11
CA PRO A 409 -0.34 23.79 29.61
C PRO A 409 -0.90 22.90 28.50
N SER A 410 -2.13 22.43 28.64
CA SER A 410 -2.83 21.70 27.57
C SER A 410 -3.24 22.69 26.48
N TYR A 411 -2.37 22.88 25.50
CA TYR A 411 -2.64 23.75 24.36
C TYR A 411 -3.72 23.09 23.50
N SER A 412 -4.86 23.77 23.31
CA SER A 412 -5.95 23.20 22.50
C SER A 412 -5.53 23.10 21.03
N SER A 413 -5.09 21.91 20.65
CA SER A 413 -4.67 21.41 19.32
C SER A 413 -5.30 22.11 18.10
N CYS A 414 -6.59 22.44 18.11
CA CYS A 414 -7.25 23.27 17.10
C CYS A 414 -8.03 24.48 17.67
N ALA A 415 -8.36 25.41 16.78
CA ALA A 415 -9.21 26.57 17.02
C ALA A 415 -10.67 26.26 16.64
N THR A 416 -11.56 26.20 17.63
CA THR A 416 -13.01 26.07 17.46
C THR A 416 -13.75 27.22 18.12
N ALA A 417 -14.96 27.55 17.65
CA ALA A 417 -15.85 28.44 18.39
C ALA A 417 -16.33 27.80 19.72
N PRO A 418 -16.65 28.60 20.75
CA PRO A 418 -17.18 28.08 22.01
C PRO A 418 -18.46 27.24 21.79
N ASN A 419 -18.51 26.07 22.43
CA ASN A 419 -19.56 25.04 22.31
C ASN A 419 -19.60 24.22 21.00
N GLN A 420 -18.61 24.33 20.11
CA GLN A 420 -18.61 23.63 18.81
C GLN A 420 -17.70 22.37 18.75
N LEU A 421 -17.42 21.73 19.89
CA LEU A 421 -16.66 20.47 19.99
C LEU A 421 -17.51 19.23 19.62
N ARG A 422 -18.14 19.26 18.44
CA ARG A 422 -18.86 18.15 17.82
C ARG A 422 -18.84 18.29 16.30
N THR A 423 -19.01 17.17 15.62
CA THR A 423 -19.43 17.11 14.23
C THR A 423 -20.76 17.84 14.02
N SER A 424 -20.88 18.59 12.92
CA SER A 424 -22.18 19.07 12.45
C SER A 424 -23.00 17.91 11.90
N ALA A 425 -24.32 18.10 11.73
CA ALA A 425 -25.18 17.13 11.05
C ALA A 425 -24.89 16.98 9.54
N HIS A 426 -23.79 17.56 9.04
CA HIS A 426 -23.36 17.58 7.63
C HIS A 426 -21.88 17.17 7.47
N GLY A 427 -21.31 16.46 8.46
CA GLY A 427 -19.94 15.91 8.40
C GLY A 427 -18.81 16.91 8.71
N ILE A 428 -18.96 18.20 8.40
CA ILE A 428 -17.96 19.24 8.71
C ILE A 428 -17.91 19.49 10.23
N GLY A 429 -16.71 19.65 10.80
CA GLY A 429 -16.46 19.87 12.23
C GLY A 429 -15.23 19.13 12.72
N VAL A 430 -15.06 19.05 14.05
CA VAL A 430 -13.98 18.26 14.68
C VAL A 430 -14.46 17.52 15.93
N VAL A 431 -13.78 16.42 16.21
CA VAL A 431 -13.82 15.64 17.45
C VAL A 431 -12.48 15.80 18.16
N LYS A 432 -12.44 15.60 19.49
CA LYS A 432 -11.18 15.45 20.22
C LYS A 432 -10.92 14.01 20.60
N THR A 433 -9.68 13.56 20.39
CA THR A 433 -9.18 12.25 20.85
C THR A 433 -8.99 12.22 22.37
N GLY A 434 -8.67 11.06 22.95
CA GLY A 434 -8.30 10.94 24.37
C GLY A 434 -7.07 11.79 24.73
N ALA A 435 -6.08 11.87 23.84
CA ALA A 435 -4.94 12.78 23.94
C ALA A 435 -5.29 14.28 23.80
N GLY A 436 -6.55 14.63 23.51
CA GLY A 436 -7.01 16.01 23.32
C GLY A 436 -6.66 16.63 21.96
N GLU A 437 -6.14 15.83 21.03
CA GLU A 437 -5.88 16.20 19.63
C GLU A 437 -7.19 16.42 18.86
N CYS A 438 -7.21 17.34 17.89
CA CYS A 438 -8.40 17.66 17.10
C CYS A 438 -8.38 17.00 15.72
N ILE A 439 -9.28 16.04 15.50
CA ILE A 439 -9.44 15.33 14.22
C ILE A 439 -10.76 15.71 13.56
N GLY A 440 -10.82 15.72 12.23
CA GLY A 440 -12.06 15.97 11.48
C GLY A 440 -11.87 16.77 10.19
N LEU A 441 -12.96 17.37 9.70
CA LEU A 441 -13.06 18.02 8.39
C LEU A 441 -13.38 19.52 8.52
N SER A 442 -12.55 20.39 7.95
CA SER A 442 -12.70 21.86 8.00
C SER A 442 -12.93 22.50 6.63
N ASP A 443 -13.84 23.48 6.60
CA ASP A 443 -14.07 24.47 5.55
C ASP A 443 -13.60 25.89 5.95
N GLY A 444 -12.69 25.97 6.94
CA GLY A 444 -12.30 27.21 7.62
C GLY A 444 -13.14 27.53 8.86
N SER A 445 -14.22 26.78 9.15
CA SER A 445 -14.92 26.84 10.45
C SER A 445 -14.10 26.25 11.61
N VAL A 446 -12.98 25.59 11.32
CA VAL A 446 -11.92 25.18 12.26
C VAL A 446 -10.57 25.57 11.66
N ALA A 447 -9.57 25.86 12.51
CA ALA A 447 -8.18 25.93 12.07
C ALA A 447 -7.32 24.97 12.92
N PHE A 448 -6.51 24.16 12.25
CA PHE A 448 -5.70 23.09 12.84
C PHE A 448 -4.30 23.60 13.21
N ASP A 449 -3.61 24.28 12.30
CA ASP A 449 -2.18 24.58 12.46
C ASP A 449 -1.94 25.89 13.24
N ILE A 450 -2.22 25.85 14.54
CA ILE A 450 -2.46 27.06 15.36
C ILE A 450 -1.69 27.14 16.69
N ASN A 451 -0.84 26.15 17.04
CA ASN A 451 -0.27 26.04 18.39
C ASN A 451 1.26 25.92 18.51
N GLN A 452 2.02 25.75 17.42
CA GLN A 452 3.47 25.68 17.56
C GLN A 452 4.06 27.01 18.10
N PRO A 453 5.08 26.95 18.99
CA PRO A 453 5.75 28.15 19.52
C PRO A 453 6.25 29.08 18.40
N GLY A 454 6.14 30.39 18.60
CA GLY A 454 6.58 31.39 17.62
C GLY A 454 5.61 31.67 16.47
N ARG A 455 4.57 30.83 16.24
CA ARG A 455 3.53 31.08 15.22
C ARG A 455 2.94 32.48 15.35
N ALA A 456 3.22 33.32 14.36
CA ALA A 456 2.91 34.74 14.42
C ALA A 456 1.43 35.03 14.13
N ASP A 457 0.81 34.23 13.26
CA ASP A 457 -0.51 34.41 12.66
C ASP A 457 -1.66 33.77 13.45
N SER A 458 -1.41 32.73 14.26
CA SER A 458 -2.44 31.90 14.92
C SER A 458 -3.56 32.67 15.62
N ALA A 459 -3.26 33.83 16.21
CA ALA A 459 -4.25 34.68 16.86
C ALA A 459 -5.27 35.30 15.89
N LEU A 460 -4.90 35.47 14.62
CA LEU A 460 -5.75 35.93 13.53
C LEU A 460 -6.57 34.77 12.94
N LYS A 461 -5.97 33.57 12.74
CA LYS A 461 -6.72 32.36 12.35
C LYS A 461 -7.80 32.01 13.39
N LYS A 462 -7.46 32.02 14.68
CA LYS A 462 -8.39 31.87 15.82
C LYS A 462 -9.55 32.87 15.79
N GLN A 463 -9.32 34.11 15.36
CA GLN A 463 -10.39 35.11 15.19
C GLN A 463 -11.20 34.92 13.91
N ALA A 464 -10.57 34.51 12.80
CA ALA A 464 -11.24 34.27 11.52
C ALA A 464 -12.27 33.14 11.62
N VAL A 465 -11.90 32.03 12.27
CA VAL A 465 -12.80 30.93 12.64
C VAL A 465 -14.06 31.44 13.35
N VAL A 466 -13.89 32.25 14.41
CA VAL A 466 -15.03 32.80 15.16
C VAL A 466 -15.90 33.71 14.29
N LYS A 467 -15.34 34.45 13.33
CA LYS A 467 -16.13 35.24 12.37
C LYS A 467 -16.85 34.38 11.34
N LEU A 468 -16.27 33.27 10.89
CA LEU A 468 -16.90 32.31 9.97
C LEU A 468 -18.11 31.62 10.61
N VAL A 469 -17.95 31.10 11.82
CA VAL A 469 -19.04 30.47 12.59
C VAL A 469 -20.17 31.47 12.89
N MET A 470 -19.85 32.75 13.09
CA MET A 470 -20.84 33.84 13.20
C MET A 470 -21.45 34.29 11.84
N GLY A 471 -21.17 33.61 10.74
CA GLY A 471 -21.65 33.95 9.39
C GLY A 471 -20.99 35.19 8.76
N ASN A 472 -20.07 35.86 9.47
CA ASN A 472 -19.42 37.09 9.03
C ASN A 472 -18.18 36.79 8.18
N ARG A 473 -18.42 36.26 6.98
CA ARG A 473 -17.39 35.96 5.97
C ARG A 473 -16.49 37.16 5.66
N LYS A 474 -17.05 38.39 5.58
CA LYS A 474 -16.26 39.60 5.26
C LYS A 474 -15.20 39.92 6.31
N SER A 475 -15.52 39.81 7.60
CA SER A 475 -14.50 39.98 8.65
C SER A 475 -13.51 38.82 8.69
N ALA A 476 -13.92 37.59 8.38
CA ALA A 476 -13.02 36.45 8.31
C ALA A 476 -11.99 36.57 7.19
N ILE A 477 -12.41 36.92 5.96
CA ILE A 477 -11.54 37.22 4.82
C ILE A 477 -10.49 38.26 5.21
N SER A 478 -10.91 39.35 5.85
CA SER A 478 -9.99 40.41 6.31
C SER A 478 -9.00 39.94 7.38
N LEU A 479 -9.36 38.97 8.23
CA LEU A 479 -8.48 38.38 9.23
C LEU A 479 -7.51 37.34 8.62
N LEU A 480 -7.95 36.54 7.66
CA LEU A 480 -7.09 35.62 6.90
C LEU A 480 -6.07 36.38 6.04
N GLN A 481 -6.48 37.46 5.39
CA GLN A 481 -5.55 38.38 4.69
C GLN A 481 -4.47 38.96 5.62
N GLN A 482 -4.81 39.22 6.89
CA GLN A 482 -3.83 39.64 7.89
C GLN A 482 -2.96 38.48 8.39
N ALA A 483 -3.51 37.25 8.48
CA ALA A 483 -2.76 36.05 8.84
C ALA A 483 -1.69 35.74 7.77
N VAL A 484 -2.08 35.64 6.50
CA VAL A 484 -1.18 35.39 5.35
C VAL A 484 -0.15 36.51 5.17
N LYS A 485 -0.48 37.76 5.54
CA LYS A 485 0.51 38.86 5.55
C LYS A 485 1.53 38.75 6.70
N LYS A 486 1.20 38.01 7.77
CA LYS A 486 2.02 37.88 8.98
C LYS A 486 2.83 36.58 9.01
N ASP A 487 2.31 35.53 8.39
CA ASP A 487 3.02 34.31 8.02
C ASP A 487 2.68 33.98 6.56
N GLY A 488 3.63 34.23 5.66
CA GLY A 488 3.45 33.98 4.23
C GLY A 488 3.39 32.50 3.88
N ASN A 489 3.86 31.62 4.76
CA ASN A 489 4.08 30.21 4.44
C ASN A 489 2.91 29.32 4.89
N ASP A 490 1.92 29.91 5.57
CA ASP A 490 0.71 29.24 6.02
C ASP A 490 -0.26 28.94 4.84
N ALA A 491 -0.19 27.71 4.33
CA ALA A 491 -1.09 27.25 3.28
C ALA A 491 -2.54 27.08 3.75
N GLU A 492 -2.78 26.70 5.01
CA GLU A 492 -4.13 26.58 5.58
C GLU A 492 -4.92 27.91 5.45
N ALA A 493 -4.33 29.02 5.89
CA ALA A 493 -4.94 30.35 5.80
C ALA A 493 -5.16 30.82 4.36
N ARG A 494 -4.29 30.40 3.43
CA ARG A 494 -4.39 30.70 2.00
C ARG A 494 -5.51 29.92 1.32
N ILE A 495 -5.64 28.63 1.63
CA ILE A 495 -6.72 27.75 1.17
C ILE A 495 -8.07 28.31 1.62
N TYR A 496 -8.27 28.52 2.93
CA TYR A 496 -9.52 29.09 3.45
C TYR A 496 -9.85 30.48 2.87
N LEU A 497 -8.84 31.29 2.52
CA LEU A 497 -9.02 32.58 1.87
C LEU A 497 -9.44 32.46 0.40
N GLU A 498 -8.95 31.45 -0.32
CA GLU A 498 -9.31 31.13 -1.70
C GLU A 498 -10.72 30.53 -1.77
N ASP A 499 -11.04 29.57 -0.90
CA ASP A 499 -12.36 28.96 -0.78
C ASP A 499 -13.46 29.98 -0.51
N LEU A 500 -13.19 30.98 0.33
CA LEU A 500 -14.13 32.06 0.62
C LEU A 500 -14.33 33.02 -0.56
N GLN A 501 -13.36 33.13 -1.47
CA GLN A 501 -13.52 33.87 -2.72
C GLN A 501 -14.36 33.07 -3.72
N VAL A 502 -14.12 31.75 -3.84
CA VAL A 502 -14.97 30.83 -4.64
C VAL A 502 -16.42 30.85 -4.15
N LEU A 503 -16.64 30.74 -2.83
CA LEU A 503 -17.97 30.81 -2.21
C LEU A 503 -18.61 32.22 -2.26
N GLN A 504 -17.86 33.26 -2.66
CA GLN A 504 -18.37 34.62 -2.87
C GLN A 504 -18.56 34.96 -4.37
N SER A 505 -17.92 34.24 -5.30
CA SER A 505 -18.01 34.49 -6.74
C SER A 505 -19.39 34.15 -7.33
N GLY A 506 -20.12 33.24 -6.68
CA GLY A 506 -21.39 32.70 -7.15
C GLY A 506 -21.28 31.81 -8.40
N GLN A 507 -20.05 31.48 -8.83
CA GLN A 507 -19.82 30.58 -9.96
C GLN A 507 -20.03 29.12 -9.53
N PRO A 508 -20.26 28.19 -10.49
CA PRO A 508 -20.14 26.77 -10.23
C PRO A 508 -18.75 26.42 -9.67
N TYR A 509 -18.69 25.48 -8.74
CA TYR A 509 -17.44 24.95 -8.20
C TYR A 509 -17.55 23.44 -7.96
N LEU A 510 -16.40 22.80 -7.88
CA LEU A 510 -16.21 21.46 -7.33
C LEU A 510 -15.37 21.56 -6.05
N THR A 511 -15.54 20.59 -5.16
CA THR A 511 -14.81 20.47 -3.91
C THR A 511 -13.95 19.21 -3.94
N LEU A 512 -12.66 19.36 -3.63
CA LEU A 512 -11.76 18.25 -3.31
C LEU A 512 -11.39 18.32 -1.82
N ILE A 513 -11.02 17.19 -1.24
CA ILE A 513 -10.63 17.08 0.18
C ILE A 513 -9.14 16.75 0.27
N MET A 514 -8.42 17.41 1.17
CA MET A 514 -7.00 17.22 1.45
C MET A 514 -6.83 16.39 2.73
N GLY A 515 -6.38 15.14 2.62
CA GLY A 515 -6.10 14.26 3.76
C GLY A 515 -4.69 14.48 4.32
N THR A 516 -4.60 14.98 5.56
CA THR A 516 -3.34 15.46 6.18
C THR A 516 -3.25 15.15 7.68
N LYS A 517 -2.06 15.28 8.26
CA LYS A 517 -1.71 15.02 9.66
C LYS A 517 -1.09 16.28 10.31
N ILE A 518 -1.82 17.38 10.31
CA ILE A 518 -1.35 18.74 10.65
C ILE A 518 -1.70 19.21 12.08
N THR A 519 -1.90 18.25 13.00
CA THR A 519 -1.93 18.49 14.45
C THR A 519 -0.98 17.54 15.17
N GLY A 520 -0.88 17.64 16.50
CA GLY A 520 -0.05 16.78 17.35
C GLY A 520 1.01 17.57 18.11
N GLU A 521 1.51 17.00 19.23
CA GLU A 521 2.61 17.60 20.01
C GLU A 521 3.99 16.98 19.73
N GLN A 522 4.05 15.85 19.00
CA GLN A 522 5.29 15.10 18.71
C GLN A 522 5.74 15.06 17.24
N ILE A 523 4.94 15.51 16.26
CA ILE A 523 5.30 15.44 14.83
C ILE A 523 5.94 16.75 14.33
N ASP A 524 7.01 16.65 13.54
CA ASP A 524 7.43 17.76 12.68
C ASP A 524 6.43 17.94 11.53
N LEU A 525 5.50 18.88 11.71
CA LEU A 525 4.45 19.20 10.73
C LEU A 525 4.99 19.80 9.41
N THR A 526 6.31 19.89 9.22
CA THR A 526 6.93 20.49 8.03
C THR A 526 6.54 19.78 6.72
N GLY A 527 6.52 18.45 6.68
CA GLY A 527 6.08 17.69 5.49
C GLY A 527 4.60 17.90 5.15
N GLU A 528 3.73 17.77 6.17
CA GLU A 528 2.29 17.97 6.04
C GLU A 528 1.91 19.42 5.63
N ARG A 529 2.69 20.41 6.06
CA ARG A 529 2.58 21.80 5.56
C ARG A 529 2.97 21.93 4.09
N ARG A 530 4.04 21.25 3.65
CA ARG A 530 4.51 21.24 2.26
C ARG A 530 3.48 20.61 1.31
N ILE A 531 2.75 19.59 1.78
CA ILE A 531 1.61 19.00 1.06
C ILE A 531 0.50 20.05 0.83
N LEU A 532 0.07 20.76 1.89
CA LEU A 532 -0.91 21.86 1.73
C LEU A 532 -0.37 23.00 0.85
N GLN A 533 0.93 23.30 0.88
CA GLN A 533 1.54 24.30 0.00
C GLN A 533 1.44 23.89 -1.47
N GLY A 534 1.79 22.65 -1.82
CA GLY A 534 1.66 22.11 -3.19
C GLY A 534 0.21 22.16 -3.70
N ALA A 535 -0.73 21.73 -2.85
CA ALA A 535 -2.16 21.80 -3.15
C ALA A 535 -2.68 23.24 -3.34
N TYR A 536 -2.20 24.20 -2.55
CA TYR A 536 -2.57 25.61 -2.70
C TYR A 536 -2.08 26.21 -4.04
N VAL A 537 -0.86 25.89 -4.49
CA VAL A 537 -0.38 26.37 -5.81
C VAL A 537 -1.26 25.79 -6.92
N ALA A 538 -1.64 24.52 -6.85
CA ALA A 538 -2.56 23.89 -7.81
C ALA A 538 -3.95 24.56 -7.79
N GLN A 539 -4.51 24.84 -6.61
CA GLN A 539 -5.79 25.55 -6.47
C GLN A 539 -5.74 26.96 -7.07
N GLN A 540 -4.73 27.75 -6.69
CA GLN A 540 -4.59 29.14 -7.13
C GLN A 540 -4.41 29.22 -8.66
N GLU A 541 -3.49 28.43 -9.22
CA GLU A 541 -3.28 28.38 -10.68
C GLU A 541 -4.56 28.01 -11.43
N TYR A 542 -5.30 27.01 -10.94
CA TYR A 542 -6.53 26.55 -11.56
C TYR A 542 -7.62 27.64 -11.51
N ASN A 543 -7.85 28.24 -10.36
CA ASN A 543 -8.87 29.27 -10.16
C ASN A 543 -8.59 30.54 -10.98
N GLN A 544 -7.33 30.98 -11.06
CA GLN A 544 -6.94 32.14 -11.89
C GLN A 544 -7.15 31.87 -13.39
N LYS A 545 -6.92 30.64 -13.86
CA LYS A 545 -7.14 30.24 -15.26
C LYS A 545 -8.63 29.99 -15.56
N CYS A 546 -9.44 29.66 -14.56
CA CYS A 546 -10.84 29.25 -14.73
C CYS A 546 -11.81 30.43 -14.94
N THR A 547 -11.78 31.00 -16.16
CA THR A 547 -12.58 32.15 -16.59
C THR A 547 -14.03 31.78 -16.97
N GLY A 548 -14.77 31.14 -16.04
CA GLY A 548 -16.21 30.89 -16.15
C GLY A 548 -16.64 29.81 -17.16
N LYS A 549 -15.69 29.08 -17.76
CA LYS A 549 -15.95 27.91 -18.64
C LYS A 549 -15.74 26.56 -17.96
N CYS A 550 -15.39 26.58 -16.68
CA CYS A 550 -15.17 25.44 -15.81
C CYS A 550 -15.76 25.76 -14.42
N PRO A 551 -16.03 24.74 -13.59
CA PRO A 551 -16.22 24.97 -12.16
C PRO A 551 -14.91 25.45 -11.52
N GLN A 552 -14.97 26.35 -10.55
CA GLN A 552 -13.81 26.68 -9.71
C GLN A 552 -13.46 25.53 -8.74
N LEU A 553 -12.25 25.52 -8.18
CA LEU A 553 -11.81 24.57 -7.15
C LEU A 553 -11.92 25.19 -5.75
N ARG A 554 -12.74 24.55 -4.91
CA ARG A 554 -12.75 24.66 -3.45
C ARG A 554 -12.02 23.45 -2.85
N LEU A 555 -11.32 23.66 -1.73
CA LEU A 555 -10.76 22.59 -0.92
C LEU A 555 -11.50 22.45 0.41
N LEU A 556 -11.25 21.34 1.08
CA LEU A 556 -11.56 21.09 2.50
C LEU A 556 -10.37 20.36 3.11
N ILE A 557 -10.02 20.67 4.36
CA ILE A 557 -8.88 20.05 5.04
C ILE A 557 -9.41 18.96 5.99
N ALA A 558 -9.03 17.71 5.73
CA ALA A 558 -9.34 16.55 6.55
C ALA A 558 -8.10 16.15 7.37
N ASN A 559 -8.13 16.41 8.68
CA ASN A 559 -7.02 16.15 9.57
C ASN A 559 -7.24 14.88 10.39
N THR A 560 -6.35 13.88 10.28
CA THR A 560 -6.36 12.66 11.11
C THR A 560 -5.49 12.76 12.36
N GLY A 561 -4.66 13.80 12.49
CA GLY A 561 -3.74 13.93 13.62
C GLY A 561 -2.66 12.85 13.61
N ASN A 562 -2.10 12.50 14.77
CA ASN A 562 -0.97 11.58 14.86
C ASN A 562 -1.35 10.13 14.54
N ASP A 563 -2.35 9.58 15.24
CA ASP A 563 -2.73 8.17 15.14
C ASP A 563 -3.56 7.89 13.87
N ALA A 564 -3.14 6.90 13.07
CA ALA A 564 -3.88 6.43 11.90
C ALA A 564 -5.25 5.83 12.25
N ASN A 565 -5.46 5.31 13.47
CA ASN A 565 -6.78 4.81 13.91
C ASN A 565 -7.87 5.91 13.86
N ASN A 566 -7.48 7.20 13.97
CA ASN A 566 -8.40 8.33 13.84
C ASN A 566 -9.02 8.44 12.43
N ALA A 567 -8.41 7.82 11.42
CA ALA A 567 -8.83 7.93 10.03
C ALA A 567 -10.21 7.31 9.77
N GLU A 568 -10.66 6.31 10.55
CA GLU A 568 -12.03 5.77 10.47
C GLU A 568 -13.07 6.86 10.82
N GLU A 569 -12.84 7.70 11.84
CA GLU A 569 -13.76 8.80 12.20
C GLU A 569 -13.75 9.91 11.13
N VAL A 570 -12.58 10.29 10.63
CA VAL A 570 -12.45 11.37 9.63
C VAL A 570 -13.03 10.95 8.28
N VAL A 571 -12.84 9.72 7.82
CA VAL A 571 -13.48 9.24 6.58
C VAL A 571 -15.00 9.10 6.75
N ASN A 572 -15.50 8.73 7.93
CA ASN A 572 -16.92 8.76 8.23
C ASN A 572 -17.51 10.18 8.18
N GLN A 573 -16.76 11.21 8.60
CA GLN A 573 -17.12 12.62 8.43
C GLN A 573 -17.15 13.03 6.95
N ILE A 574 -16.14 12.66 6.17
CA ILE A 574 -16.09 12.90 4.70
C ILE A 574 -17.30 12.27 3.99
N VAL A 575 -17.62 11.01 4.31
CA VAL A 575 -18.74 10.28 3.73
C VAL A 575 -20.10 10.85 4.16
N GLN A 576 -20.18 11.57 5.28
CA GLN A 576 -21.36 12.37 5.67
C GLN A 576 -21.41 13.71 4.94
N ALA A 577 -20.28 14.37 4.74
CA ALA A 577 -20.16 15.62 4.00
C ALA A 577 -20.55 15.43 2.53
N ALA A 578 -20.00 14.42 1.84
CA ALA A 578 -20.32 14.14 0.42
C ALA A 578 -21.79 13.74 0.16
N LYS A 579 -22.50 13.23 1.18
CA LYS A 579 -23.96 13.00 1.11
C LYS A 579 -24.77 14.30 1.23
N SER A 580 -24.17 15.38 1.74
CA SER A 580 -24.80 16.67 2.03
C SER A 580 -24.41 17.75 1.01
N ASP A 581 -23.16 17.73 0.55
CA ASP A 581 -22.54 18.62 -0.43
C ASP A 581 -22.08 17.80 -1.66
N PRO A 582 -22.89 17.71 -2.73
CA PRO A 582 -22.55 16.93 -3.93
C PRO A 582 -21.48 17.60 -4.80
N THR A 583 -20.89 18.73 -4.38
CA THR A 583 -19.68 19.26 -5.03
C THR A 583 -18.43 18.48 -4.61
N ILE A 584 -18.47 17.74 -3.50
CA ILE A 584 -17.39 16.86 -3.04
C ILE A 584 -17.30 15.66 -3.98
N ILE A 585 -16.24 15.61 -4.78
CA ILE A 585 -16.07 14.57 -5.82
C ILE A 585 -14.82 13.70 -5.67
N GLY A 586 -13.85 14.08 -4.83
CA GLY A 586 -12.58 13.34 -4.72
C GLY A 586 -11.73 13.78 -3.53
N VAL A 587 -10.71 12.97 -3.23
CA VAL A 587 -9.73 13.17 -2.16
C VAL A 587 -8.32 13.21 -2.75
N GLU A 588 -7.50 14.14 -2.28
CA GLU A 588 -6.03 14.03 -2.33
C GLU A 588 -5.55 13.53 -0.98
N GLY A 589 -4.54 12.67 -0.99
CA GLY A 589 -4.02 12.02 0.21
C GLY A 589 -4.79 10.75 0.60
N TRP A 590 -4.41 10.09 1.69
CA TRP A 590 -3.40 10.52 2.65
C TRP A 590 -1.97 10.30 2.12
N SER A 591 -1.04 11.08 2.67
CA SER A 591 0.41 10.97 2.43
C SER A 591 0.96 9.62 2.92
N VAL A 592 0.55 9.22 4.13
CA VAL A 592 1.06 8.03 4.81
C VAL A 592 0.33 6.77 4.36
N SER A 593 1.10 5.71 4.12
CA SER A 593 0.56 4.41 3.68
C SER A 593 -0.43 3.80 4.68
N GLN A 594 -0.17 3.89 6.01
CA GLN A 594 -1.08 3.34 7.02
C GLN A 594 -2.45 4.03 7.02
N ASP A 595 -2.50 5.36 7.13
CA ASP A 595 -3.75 6.14 7.08
C ASP A 595 -4.56 5.84 5.81
N THR A 596 -3.87 5.57 4.69
CA THR A 596 -4.49 5.19 3.41
C THR A 596 -5.25 3.85 3.48
N PHE A 597 -4.80 2.86 4.25
CA PHE A 597 -5.51 1.57 4.40
C PHE A 597 -6.86 1.74 5.11
N GLU A 598 -6.91 2.54 6.19
CA GLU A 598 -8.12 2.68 7.00
C GLU A 598 -9.25 3.41 6.24
N VAL A 599 -8.92 4.30 5.30
CA VAL A 599 -9.91 5.14 4.58
C VAL A 599 -10.41 4.55 3.26
N VAL A 600 -9.58 3.81 2.53
CA VAL A 600 -9.82 3.51 1.10
C VAL A 600 -11.11 2.71 0.87
N SER A 601 -11.44 1.79 1.76
CA SER A 601 -12.68 0.98 1.71
C SER A 601 -13.94 1.82 1.91
N ALA A 602 -13.90 2.84 2.78
CA ALA A 602 -15.03 3.73 3.03
C ALA A 602 -15.25 4.71 1.86
N LEU A 603 -14.17 5.26 1.29
CA LEU A 603 -14.21 6.11 0.10
C LEU A 603 -14.72 5.34 -1.13
N GLN A 604 -14.27 4.09 -1.33
CA GLN A 604 -14.80 3.18 -2.35
C GLN A 604 -16.31 2.96 -2.19
N ALA A 605 -16.79 2.68 -0.97
CA ALA A 605 -18.22 2.48 -0.70
C ALA A 605 -19.07 3.75 -0.99
N ALA A 606 -18.48 4.93 -0.80
CA ALA A 606 -19.09 6.22 -1.16
C ALA A 606 -18.90 6.63 -2.63
N ARG A 607 -18.13 5.87 -3.43
CA ARG A 607 -17.71 6.19 -4.81
C ARG A 607 -16.91 7.49 -4.95
N ILE A 608 -16.11 7.80 -3.95
CA ILE A 608 -15.19 8.94 -3.93
C ILE A 608 -13.79 8.42 -4.30
N PRO A 609 -13.22 8.79 -5.46
CA PRO A 609 -11.84 8.45 -5.79
C PRO A 609 -10.85 9.21 -4.92
N MET A 610 -9.70 8.59 -4.66
CA MET A 610 -8.57 9.19 -3.97
C MET A 610 -7.30 9.10 -4.83
N VAL A 611 -6.48 10.15 -4.79
CA VAL A 611 -5.13 10.17 -5.37
C VAL A 611 -4.15 10.53 -4.26
N THR A 612 -3.24 9.62 -3.91
CA THR A 612 -2.20 9.92 -2.89
C THR A 612 -0.93 10.51 -3.52
N SER A 613 -0.29 11.41 -2.79
CA SER A 613 0.97 12.07 -3.15
C SER A 613 2.19 11.19 -2.90
N SER A 614 2.30 10.57 -1.72
CA SER A 614 3.49 9.80 -1.28
C SER A 614 3.25 8.36 -0.83
N ALA A 615 2.00 7.89 -0.68
CA ALA A 615 1.72 6.56 -0.10
C ALA A 615 2.22 5.39 -0.99
N SER A 616 3.43 4.90 -0.69
CA SER A 616 4.28 4.03 -1.51
C SER A 616 4.12 2.52 -1.30
N SER A 617 3.50 2.08 -0.19
CA SER A 617 3.34 0.65 0.14
C SER A 617 2.79 -0.19 -1.02
N ASP A 618 3.45 -1.30 -1.37
CA ASP A 618 2.96 -2.21 -2.41
C ASP A 618 1.61 -2.82 -2.05
N TRP A 619 1.29 -2.96 -0.76
CA TRP A 619 0.00 -3.49 -0.28
C TRP A 619 -1.21 -2.63 -0.65
N LEU A 620 -1.00 -1.40 -1.15
CA LEU A 620 -2.04 -0.53 -1.75
C LEU A 620 -2.30 -0.84 -3.24
N THR A 621 -1.40 -1.57 -3.92
CA THR A 621 -1.53 -1.92 -5.35
C THR A 621 -2.83 -2.67 -5.61
N GLY A 622 -3.74 -2.07 -6.38
CA GLY A 622 -5.02 -2.68 -6.76
C GLY A 622 -6.02 -2.84 -5.62
N ILE A 623 -5.82 -2.22 -4.46
CA ILE A 623 -6.68 -2.37 -3.27
C ILE A 623 -8.13 -1.90 -3.52
N SER A 624 -8.34 -0.96 -4.44
CA SER A 624 -9.62 -0.39 -4.79
C SER A 624 -9.58 0.17 -6.22
N PRO A 625 -10.63 0.02 -7.04
CA PRO A 625 -10.71 0.68 -8.34
C PRO A 625 -10.98 2.19 -8.23
N TYR A 626 -11.12 2.73 -7.02
CA TYR A 626 -11.19 4.16 -6.69
C TYR A 626 -9.87 4.69 -6.09
N PHE A 627 -8.87 3.84 -5.87
CA PHE A 627 -7.53 4.23 -5.42
C PHE A 627 -6.60 4.49 -6.60
N PHE A 628 -5.82 5.56 -6.48
CA PHE A 628 -4.73 5.94 -7.39
C PHE A 628 -3.61 6.59 -6.57
N ARG A 629 -2.39 6.63 -7.12
CA ARG A 629 -1.26 7.35 -6.50
C ARG A 629 -0.29 7.93 -7.52
N VAL A 630 0.27 9.12 -7.25
CA VAL A 630 1.33 9.72 -8.08
C VAL A 630 2.74 9.33 -7.60
N ALA A 631 2.85 8.66 -6.45
CA ALA A 631 4.05 7.95 -6.01
C ALA A 631 4.16 6.58 -6.72
N PRO A 632 5.32 6.25 -7.31
CA PRO A 632 5.71 4.87 -7.59
C PRO A 632 5.60 3.96 -6.34
N PRO A 633 5.34 2.65 -6.52
CA PRO A 633 5.34 1.69 -5.42
C PRO A 633 6.74 1.45 -4.85
N ASP A 634 6.80 0.93 -3.62
CA ASP A 634 8.03 0.49 -2.95
C ASP A 634 8.87 -0.46 -3.81
N SER A 635 8.24 -1.40 -4.52
CA SER A 635 8.86 -2.30 -5.49
C SER A 635 9.67 -1.58 -6.58
N SER A 636 9.34 -0.33 -6.90
CA SER A 636 10.12 0.50 -7.83
C SER A 636 11.33 1.17 -7.15
N GLN A 637 11.15 1.72 -5.94
CA GLN A 637 12.28 2.37 -5.23
C GLN A 637 13.25 1.38 -4.59
N GLY A 638 12.76 0.28 -4.00
CA GLY A 638 13.57 -0.82 -3.50
C GLY A 638 14.41 -1.47 -4.61
N ALA A 639 13.88 -1.57 -5.84
CA ALA A 639 14.63 -2.03 -7.00
C ALA A 639 15.75 -1.07 -7.41
N LEU A 640 15.46 0.24 -7.54
CA LEU A 640 16.49 1.24 -7.85
C LEU A 640 17.59 1.27 -6.77
N GLY A 641 17.18 1.21 -5.49
CA GLY A 641 18.07 1.25 -4.35
C GLY A 641 18.97 0.02 -4.23
N ALA A 642 18.39 -1.18 -4.36
CA ALA A 642 19.16 -2.43 -4.34
C ALA A 642 20.11 -2.52 -5.55
N ASN A 643 19.67 -2.10 -6.74
CA ASN A 643 20.53 -2.03 -7.92
C ASN A 643 21.76 -1.13 -7.67
N TYR A 644 21.58 0.06 -7.09
CA TYR A 644 22.70 0.93 -6.74
C TYR A 644 23.60 0.34 -5.65
N ALA A 645 23.02 -0.28 -4.61
CA ALA A 645 23.77 -0.95 -3.56
C ALA A 645 24.66 -2.09 -4.08
N MET A 646 24.16 -2.95 -4.97
CA MET A 646 24.92 -4.08 -5.52
C MET A 646 25.89 -3.64 -6.64
N ASN A 647 25.44 -2.80 -7.58
CA ASN A 647 26.17 -2.52 -8.81
C ASN A 647 27.04 -1.25 -8.77
N THR A 648 26.83 -0.35 -7.81
CA THR A 648 27.62 0.89 -7.67
C THR A 648 28.37 0.97 -6.33
N LEU A 649 27.76 0.57 -5.21
CA LEU A 649 28.45 0.49 -3.92
C LEU A 649 29.18 -0.85 -3.70
N HIS A 650 28.83 -1.89 -4.46
CA HIS A 650 29.32 -3.26 -4.29
C HIS A 650 29.13 -3.80 -2.87
N ALA A 651 28.04 -3.41 -2.21
CA ALA A 651 27.69 -3.87 -0.88
C ALA A 651 27.45 -5.38 -0.86
N GLN A 652 27.94 -6.06 0.18
CA GLN A 652 27.83 -7.51 0.36
C GLN A 652 27.33 -7.88 1.77
N ARG A 653 27.35 -6.93 2.71
CA ARG A 653 27.07 -7.16 4.13
C ARG A 653 26.17 -6.03 4.61
N ILE A 654 24.90 -6.12 4.23
CA ILE A 654 23.88 -5.11 4.53
C ILE A 654 23.24 -5.42 5.88
N ALA A 655 23.14 -4.40 6.73
CA ALA A 655 22.26 -4.39 7.88
C ALA A 655 20.94 -3.66 7.51
N LEU A 656 19.84 -4.39 7.47
CA LEU A 656 18.49 -3.89 7.18
C LEU A 656 17.76 -3.55 8.48
N PHE A 657 17.20 -2.35 8.59
CA PHE A 657 16.29 -1.96 9.67
C PHE A 657 14.86 -1.92 9.13
N VAL A 658 13.92 -2.50 9.89
CA VAL A 658 12.51 -2.64 9.49
C VAL A 658 11.58 -2.68 10.71
N ASP A 659 10.41 -2.05 10.58
CA ASP A 659 9.23 -2.28 11.41
C ASP A 659 8.28 -3.24 10.66
N PRO A 660 8.18 -4.52 11.08
CA PRO A 660 7.31 -5.50 10.41
C PRO A 660 5.81 -5.24 10.65
N SER A 661 5.45 -4.34 11.57
CA SER A 661 4.07 -3.92 11.84
C SER A 661 3.63 -2.74 10.96
N ASN A 662 4.57 -1.98 10.38
CA ASN A 662 4.26 -0.78 9.60
C ASN A 662 4.18 -1.07 8.09
N ALA A 663 3.07 -0.72 7.46
CA ALA A 663 2.77 -1.10 6.08
C ALA A 663 3.69 -0.48 5.01
N TYR A 664 4.39 0.63 5.31
CA TYR A 664 5.44 1.18 4.44
C TYR A 664 6.80 0.54 4.77
N SER A 665 7.21 0.55 6.03
CA SER A 665 8.52 -0.01 6.44
C SER A 665 8.69 -1.47 6.02
N SER A 666 7.69 -2.32 6.30
CA SER A 666 7.71 -3.74 5.93
C SER A 666 7.74 -3.95 4.41
N SER A 667 6.96 -3.15 3.67
CA SER A 667 6.87 -3.15 2.20
C SER A 667 8.19 -2.72 1.53
N LEU A 668 8.77 -1.60 1.96
CA LEU A 668 10.05 -1.09 1.47
C LEU A 668 11.23 -2.01 1.81
N ALA A 669 11.25 -2.58 3.03
CA ALA A 669 12.25 -3.55 3.45
C ALA A 669 12.20 -4.82 2.59
N GLY A 670 10.98 -5.30 2.32
CA GLY A 670 10.69 -6.39 1.41
C GLY A 670 11.16 -6.09 -0.01
N ALA A 671 10.66 -5.02 -0.62
CA ALA A 671 11.05 -4.56 -1.97
C ALA A 671 12.57 -4.42 -2.17
N PHE A 672 13.30 -3.87 -1.20
CA PHE A 672 14.77 -3.80 -1.26
C PHE A 672 15.41 -5.19 -1.20
N LYS A 673 14.99 -6.04 -0.25
CA LYS A 673 15.47 -7.43 -0.08
C LYS A 673 15.08 -8.34 -1.27
N TYR A 674 13.98 -8.04 -1.94
CA TYR A 674 13.52 -8.71 -3.16
C TYR A 674 14.43 -8.44 -4.37
N ASN A 675 15.11 -7.29 -4.38
CA ASN A 675 16.03 -6.91 -5.46
C ASN A 675 17.51 -7.07 -5.08
N ALA A 676 17.82 -7.23 -3.79
CA ALA A 676 19.16 -7.55 -3.31
C ALA A 676 19.62 -8.96 -3.74
N SER A 677 20.94 -9.12 -3.89
CA SER A 677 21.57 -10.42 -4.13
C SER A 677 21.35 -11.39 -2.96
N SER A 678 21.21 -12.69 -3.27
CA SER A 678 20.97 -13.71 -2.25
C SER A 678 22.07 -13.70 -1.17
N GLY A 679 21.65 -13.54 0.08
CA GLY A 679 22.54 -13.51 1.25
C GLY A 679 23.22 -12.17 1.56
N SER A 680 23.10 -11.10 0.75
CA SER A 680 23.75 -9.81 1.06
C SER A 680 23.04 -9.04 2.18
N VAL A 681 21.72 -9.18 2.29
CA VAL A 681 20.95 -8.77 3.49
C VAL A 681 21.16 -9.82 4.59
N ALA A 682 22.26 -9.66 5.33
CA ALA A 682 22.76 -10.66 6.27
C ALA A 682 22.42 -10.38 7.74
N ARG A 683 21.95 -9.17 8.06
CA ARG A 683 21.35 -8.82 9.35
C ARG A 683 20.07 -8.02 9.15
N VAL A 684 19.06 -8.31 9.97
CA VAL A 684 17.79 -7.60 10.01
C VAL A 684 17.55 -7.18 11.46
N GLN A 685 17.43 -5.89 11.70
CA GLN A 685 17.09 -5.31 13.00
C GLN A 685 15.63 -4.86 12.99
N THR A 686 14.87 -5.27 14.01
CA THR A 686 13.49 -4.83 14.20
C THR A 686 13.44 -3.57 15.05
N TYR A 687 12.52 -2.67 14.71
CA TYR A 687 12.14 -1.52 15.53
C TYR A 687 10.65 -1.22 15.35
N THR A 688 10.11 -0.25 16.11
CA THR A 688 8.73 0.24 15.95
C THR A 688 8.78 1.71 15.54
N VAL A 689 8.05 2.08 14.48
CA VAL A 689 8.03 3.44 13.94
C VAL A 689 7.57 4.46 14.96
N GLY A 690 8.30 5.57 15.06
CA GLY A 690 8.01 6.69 15.95
C GLY A 690 8.47 6.50 17.40
N THR A 691 8.92 5.31 17.80
CA THR A 691 9.41 5.05 19.18
C THR A 691 10.92 4.77 19.23
N TYR A 692 11.60 4.63 18.09
CA TYR A 692 13.05 4.34 18.06
C TYR A 692 13.87 5.48 18.69
N ALA A 693 13.45 6.72 18.44
CA ALA A 693 14.04 7.92 19.06
C ALA A 693 13.93 7.94 20.59
N GLU A 694 12.88 7.33 21.16
CA GLU A 694 12.63 7.32 22.60
C GLU A 694 13.28 6.09 23.29
N ASN A 695 13.38 4.95 22.59
CA ASN A 695 13.91 3.70 23.13
C ASN A 695 15.45 3.57 22.94
N LYS A 696 16.21 4.38 23.68
CA LYS A 696 17.68 4.37 23.67
C LYS A 696 18.30 2.98 23.94
N GLN A 697 17.64 2.11 24.72
CA GLN A 697 18.14 0.75 24.97
C GLN A 697 18.07 -0.13 23.72
N LEU A 698 16.99 -0.03 22.94
CA LEU A 698 16.84 -0.70 21.65
C LEU A 698 17.84 -0.16 20.62
N VAL A 699 18.05 1.16 20.58
CA VAL A 699 19.07 1.79 19.71
C VAL A 699 20.47 1.24 20.02
N ASP A 700 20.86 1.24 21.29
CA ASP A 700 22.17 0.72 21.72
C ASP A 700 22.33 -0.80 21.47
N ALA A 701 21.26 -1.58 21.61
CA ALA A 701 21.25 -3.01 21.31
C ALA A 701 21.43 -3.28 19.80
N ASN A 702 20.62 -2.62 18.97
CA ASN A 702 20.66 -2.77 17.51
C ASN A 702 22.01 -2.31 16.95
N LEU A 703 22.53 -1.16 17.38
CA LEU A 703 23.84 -0.66 16.95
C LEU A 703 24.99 -1.58 17.39
N LYS A 704 24.88 -2.24 18.55
CA LYS A 704 25.88 -3.20 19.03
C LYS A 704 25.89 -4.50 18.22
N ASP A 705 24.72 -5.06 17.86
CA ASP A 705 24.66 -6.24 16.99
C ASP A 705 25.16 -5.92 15.57
N VAL A 706 24.70 -4.80 14.99
CA VAL A 706 25.14 -4.32 13.68
C VAL A 706 26.66 -4.09 13.66
N ALA A 707 27.24 -3.46 14.68
CA ALA A 707 28.68 -3.27 14.79
C ALA A 707 29.46 -4.60 14.79
N SER A 708 28.91 -5.65 15.40
CA SER A 708 29.54 -6.99 15.45
C SER A 708 29.67 -7.67 14.08
N TYR A 709 28.85 -7.26 13.10
CA TYR A 709 28.84 -7.82 11.75
C TYR A 709 29.68 -7.00 10.75
N HIS A 710 30.15 -5.81 11.13
CA HIS A 710 30.96 -4.90 10.31
C HIS A 710 30.36 -4.59 8.92
N PRO A 711 29.11 -4.12 8.81
CA PRO A 711 28.44 -3.90 7.52
C PRO A 711 29.21 -2.95 6.59
N ASP A 712 29.01 -3.11 5.29
CA ASP A 712 29.42 -2.15 4.26
C ASP A 712 28.28 -1.23 3.79
N LEU A 713 27.04 -1.53 4.18
CA LEU A 713 25.86 -0.69 3.98
C LEU A 713 24.85 -0.89 5.12
N ILE A 714 24.22 0.19 5.56
CA ILE A 714 22.97 0.13 6.35
C ILE A 714 21.82 0.52 5.42
N TYR A 715 20.76 -0.29 5.38
CA TYR A 715 19.51 0.08 4.72
C TYR A 715 18.41 0.29 5.77
N PHE A 716 17.84 1.48 5.83
CA PHE A 716 16.79 1.88 6.75
C PHE A 716 15.47 2.03 6.00
N ALA A 717 14.65 0.99 6.06
CA ALA A 717 13.30 1.04 5.51
C ALA A 717 12.38 1.71 6.54
N GLY A 718 12.26 3.02 6.50
CA GLY A 718 11.60 3.76 7.58
C GLY A 718 11.42 5.25 7.31
N TYR A 719 10.95 5.94 8.35
CA TYR A 719 10.66 7.36 8.32
C TYR A 719 11.84 8.19 8.86
N SER A 720 11.89 9.44 8.41
CA SER A 720 12.87 10.48 8.73
C SER A 720 13.14 10.65 10.23
N ALA A 721 12.11 10.64 11.09
CA ALA A 721 12.29 10.81 12.53
C ALA A 721 13.18 9.74 13.17
N ASP A 722 12.87 8.45 12.94
CA ASP A 722 13.66 7.33 13.49
C ASP A 722 15.05 7.23 12.80
N ALA A 723 15.11 7.55 11.50
CA ALA A 723 16.35 7.58 10.73
C ALA A 723 17.31 8.68 11.19
N GLY A 724 16.78 9.83 11.63
CA GLY A 724 17.56 10.94 12.17
C GLY A 724 18.33 10.54 13.43
N THR A 725 17.64 9.92 14.40
CA THR A 725 18.30 9.35 15.59
C THR A 725 19.35 8.30 15.20
N LEU A 726 19.06 7.44 14.21
CA LEU A 726 20.04 6.45 13.75
C LEU A 726 21.32 7.13 13.20
N LEU A 727 21.20 8.16 12.36
CA LEU A 727 22.33 8.89 11.80
C LEU A 727 23.18 9.58 12.89
N GLU A 728 22.53 10.25 13.84
CA GLU A 728 23.21 10.92 14.95
C GLU A 728 24.00 9.93 15.80
N GLU A 729 23.39 8.81 16.19
CA GLU A 729 24.02 7.79 17.03
C GLU A 729 25.12 7.04 16.29
N LEU A 730 24.93 6.70 15.01
CA LEU A 730 25.96 6.17 14.13
C LEU A 730 27.18 7.07 14.06
N SER A 731 27.00 8.40 14.00
CA SER A 731 28.11 9.37 13.93
C SER A 731 29.04 9.32 15.15
N THR A 732 28.54 8.89 16.30
CA THR A 732 29.34 8.72 17.53
C THR A 732 30.07 7.37 17.57
N ASN A 733 29.56 6.36 16.87
CA ASN A 733 30.06 4.99 16.90
C ASN A 733 31.27 4.82 15.97
N LYS A 734 32.48 4.77 16.55
CA LYS A 734 33.76 4.65 15.82
C LYS A 734 33.87 3.50 14.79
N GLN A 735 33.04 2.46 14.87
CA GLN A 735 33.02 1.37 13.89
C GLN A 735 32.00 1.59 12.75
N LEU A 736 30.95 2.36 13.00
CA LEU A 736 29.85 2.56 12.05
C LEU A 736 29.76 3.99 11.48
N ALA A 737 30.45 4.97 12.06
CA ALA A 737 30.44 6.39 11.69
C ALA A 737 30.98 6.72 10.28
N GLN A 738 31.29 5.72 9.45
CA GLN A 738 31.71 5.85 8.05
C GLN A 738 30.94 4.87 7.12
N VAL A 739 29.98 4.10 7.65
CA VAL A 739 29.13 3.19 6.86
C VAL A 739 28.02 4.04 6.22
N PRO A 740 27.81 3.96 4.88
CA PRO A 740 26.70 4.64 4.24
C PRO A 740 25.35 4.18 4.80
N VAL A 741 24.43 5.12 4.95
CA VAL A 741 23.03 4.85 5.31
C VAL A 741 22.18 5.09 4.09
N MET A 742 21.40 4.10 3.69
CA MET A 742 20.49 4.17 2.56
C MET A 742 19.04 3.97 2.99
N GLY A 743 18.06 4.62 2.34
CA GLY A 743 16.64 4.39 2.64
C GLY A 743 15.68 4.91 1.57
N GLY A 744 14.40 4.97 1.94
CA GLY A 744 13.27 5.32 1.06
C GLY A 744 12.93 6.81 0.98
N ASP A 745 11.78 7.09 0.34
CA ASP A 745 11.32 8.43 -0.05
C ASP A 745 11.13 9.42 1.11
N ASP A 746 10.62 8.99 2.27
CA ASP A 746 10.47 9.90 3.41
C ASP A 746 11.82 10.40 3.98
N LEU A 747 12.96 9.77 3.63
CA LEU A 747 14.26 10.30 4.07
C LEU A 747 14.63 11.63 3.39
N TYR A 748 13.85 12.10 2.39
CA TYR A 748 13.88 13.50 1.95
C TYR A 748 13.58 14.46 3.11
N ASN A 749 12.77 14.08 4.09
CA ASN A 749 12.43 14.93 5.22
C ASN A 749 13.57 15.19 6.22
N LEU A 750 14.71 14.48 6.08
CA LEU A 750 15.95 14.80 6.81
C LEU A 750 16.70 16.03 6.26
N ILE A 751 16.32 16.54 5.09
CA ILE A 751 16.97 17.70 4.45
C ILE A 751 15.99 18.87 4.24
N GLY A 752 16.53 20.09 4.22
CA GLY A 752 15.73 21.31 4.09
C GLY A 752 14.89 21.67 5.33
N VAL A 753 14.97 20.90 6.42
CA VAL A 753 14.50 21.34 7.75
C VAL A 753 15.39 22.50 8.18
N SER A 754 14.79 23.68 8.41
CA SER A 754 15.58 24.80 8.91
C SER A 754 15.70 24.75 10.42
N ASP A 755 16.93 24.88 10.90
CA ASP A 755 17.34 25.07 12.30
C ASP A 755 17.49 23.77 13.13
N GLN A 756 17.28 22.58 12.53
CA GLN A 756 17.78 21.30 13.05
C GLN A 756 18.99 20.82 12.25
N HIS A 757 20.08 20.45 12.92
CA HIS A 757 21.31 19.96 12.29
C HIS A 757 21.51 18.47 12.62
N VAL A 758 20.84 17.60 11.86
CA VAL A 758 21.03 16.15 11.95
C VAL A 758 22.49 15.83 11.61
N THR A 759 23.17 15.11 12.51
CA THR A 759 24.59 14.80 12.34
C THR A 759 24.78 13.55 11.48
N GLY A 760 25.78 13.54 10.60
CA GLY A 760 26.10 12.39 9.74
C GLY A 760 25.35 12.35 8.40
N LEU A 761 24.62 13.42 8.04
CA LEU A 761 23.88 13.52 6.77
C LEU A 761 24.75 13.24 5.53
N ASP A 762 26.05 13.54 5.50
CA ASP A 762 26.92 13.30 4.33
C ASP A 762 27.19 11.81 4.00
N HIS A 763 26.66 10.90 4.84
CA HIS A 763 26.59 9.47 4.60
C HIS A 763 25.21 9.00 4.08
N LEU A 764 24.21 9.88 4.03
CA LEU A 764 22.83 9.56 3.62
C LEU A 764 22.69 9.49 2.10
N ILE A 765 22.10 8.38 1.65
CA ILE A 765 21.68 8.08 0.28
C ILE A 765 20.20 7.69 0.35
N PHE A 766 19.36 8.14 -0.57
CA PHE A 766 17.93 7.81 -0.50
C PHE A 766 17.26 7.86 -1.86
N THR A 767 16.20 7.08 -2.04
CA THR A 767 15.30 7.22 -3.19
C THR A 767 14.28 8.33 -2.93
N ALA A 768 13.67 8.88 -4.00
CA ALA A 768 12.58 9.84 -3.91
C ALA A 768 11.71 9.81 -5.17
N PHE A 769 10.47 10.31 -5.10
CA PHE A 769 9.53 10.32 -6.25
C PHE A 769 9.40 11.68 -6.96
N ALA A 770 10.15 12.68 -6.49
CA ALA A 770 10.32 13.98 -7.13
C ALA A 770 11.56 14.71 -6.55
N SER A 771 12.23 15.52 -7.36
CA SER A 771 13.26 16.49 -6.93
C SER A 771 13.22 17.76 -7.82
N PRO A 772 13.44 18.96 -7.26
CA PRO A 772 13.39 20.21 -8.03
C PRO A 772 14.43 20.29 -9.16
N ASP A 773 15.53 19.53 -9.08
CA ASP A 773 16.59 19.54 -10.10
C ASP A 773 16.42 18.48 -11.21
N GLU A 774 15.37 17.63 -11.17
CA GLU A 774 15.15 16.58 -12.19
C GLU A 774 15.08 17.12 -13.61
N TRP A 775 14.39 18.26 -13.82
CA TRP A 775 14.28 18.87 -15.16
C TRP A 775 15.65 19.16 -15.76
N ARG A 776 16.56 19.76 -14.96
CA ARG A 776 17.94 20.09 -15.37
C ARG A 776 18.82 18.85 -15.52
N TYR A 777 18.54 17.80 -14.73
CA TYR A 777 19.29 16.55 -14.74
C TYR A 777 18.96 15.68 -15.96
N VAL A 778 17.67 15.58 -16.30
CA VAL A 778 17.18 14.79 -17.45
C VAL A 778 17.46 15.49 -18.78
N ASP A 779 17.27 16.81 -18.86
CA ASP A 779 17.62 17.62 -20.02
C ASP A 779 18.08 19.03 -19.58
N PRO A 780 19.40 19.33 -19.58
CA PRO A 780 19.93 20.65 -19.26
C PRO A 780 19.45 21.80 -20.17
N SER A 781 18.72 21.51 -21.24
CA SER A 781 18.10 22.50 -22.14
C SER A 781 16.58 22.63 -21.97
N ALA A 782 15.94 21.78 -21.16
CA ALA A 782 14.50 21.83 -20.94
C ALA A 782 14.07 23.10 -20.19
N GLN A 783 12.95 23.68 -20.61
CA GLN A 783 12.33 24.79 -19.90
C GLN A 783 11.56 24.28 -18.68
N GLU A 784 11.92 24.77 -17.51
CA GLU A 784 11.25 24.45 -16.24
C GLU A 784 9.75 24.83 -16.25
N PRO A 785 8.87 23.98 -15.68
CA PRO A 785 7.48 24.31 -15.44
C PRO A 785 7.28 25.64 -14.69
N PRO A 786 6.28 26.46 -15.07
CA PRO A 786 5.98 27.73 -14.37
C PRO A 786 5.80 27.59 -12.86
N PHE A 787 5.34 26.42 -12.39
CA PHE A 787 5.21 26.02 -10.99
C PHE A 787 6.38 26.47 -10.10
N PHE A 788 7.64 26.24 -10.51
CA PHE A 788 8.80 26.62 -9.69
C PHE A 788 8.84 28.14 -9.45
N SER A 789 8.50 28.92 -10.47
CA SER A 789 8.44 30.39 -10.37
C SER A 789 7.20 30.88 -9.59
N GLU A 790 6.05 30.19 -9.70
CA GLU A 790 4.85 30.58 -8.94
C GLU A 790 4.96 30.20 -7.47
N TYR A 791 5.45 29.00 -7.14
CA TYR A 791 5.75 28.58 -5.76
C TYR A 791 6.67 29.60 -5.07
N ALA A 792 7.77 29.99 -5.72
CA ALA A 792 8.67 31.01 -5.21
C ALA A 792 7.98 32.38 -5.02
N LYS A 793 7.13 32.84 -5.95
CA LYS A 793 6.36 34.09 -5.77
C LYS A 793 5.35 34.02 -4.62
N ILE A 794 4.80 32.84 -4.36
CA ILE A 794 3.79 32.61 -3.32
C ILE A 794 4.45 32.53 -1.94
N PHE A 795 5.60 31.82 -1.82
CA PHE A 795 6.17 31.38 -0.54
C PHE A 795 7.61 31.87 -0.23
N ALA A 796 8.27 32.63 -1.11
CA ALA A 796 9.60 33.17 -0.79
C ALA A 796 9.56 34.17 0.38
N ALA A 797 10.43 33.96 1.37
CA ALA A 797 10.30 34.61 2.66
C ALA A 797 10.78 36.07 2.67
N GLY A 798 9.85 37.02 2.64
CA GLY A 798 10.06 38.39 3.13
C GLY A 798 11.03 39.28 2.33
N GLY A 799 11.56 38.83 1.19
CA GLY A 799 12.41 39.63 0.30
C GLY A 799 13.92 39.38 0.40
N VAL A 800 14.35 38.26 0.99
CA VAL A 800 15.74 37.78 0.87
C VAL A 800 15.70 36.34 0.32
N GLN A 801 16.27 36.12 -0.87
CA GLN A 801 16.36 34.77 -1.42
C GLN A 801 17.15 33.85 -0.49
N SER A 802 16.58 32.68 -0.21
CA SER A 802 17.17 31.65 0.64
C SER A 802 16.87 30.26 0.10
N ASN A 803 17.63 29.25 0.54
CA ASN A 803 17.35 27.86 0.15
C ASN A 803 15.98 27.34 0.64
N LYS A 804 15.23 28.12 1.45
CA LYS A 804 13.85 27.81 1.85
C LYS A 804 12.82 28.10 0.74
N ASP A 805 13.21 28.77 -0.34
CA ASP A 805 12.29 29.23 -1.40
C ASP A 805 12.08 28.18 -2.53
N THR A 806 12.77 27.04 -2.46
CA THR A 806 12.69 25.93 -3.44
C THR A 806 11.69 24.87 -2.95
N PRO A 807 10.77 24.36 -3.80
CA PRO A 807 9.84 23.29 -3.40
C PRO A 807 10.57 21.95 -3.23
N THR A 808 10.18 21.16 -2.22
CA THR A 808 10.66 19.78 -2.03
C THR A 808 9.89 18.79 -2.89
N GLY A 809 10.34 17.54 -2.93
CA GLY A 809 9.62 16.44 -3.60
C GLY A 809 8.15 16.32 -3.15
N GLU A 810 7.86 16.52 -1.86
CA GLU A 810 6.49 16.45 -1.32
C GLU A 810 5.58 17.54 -1.90
N VAL A 811 6.08 18.79 -2.01
CA VAL A 811 5.32 19.89 -2.62
C VAL A 811 5.01 19.56 -4.08
N ILE A 812 5.99 19.02 -4.79
CA ILE A 812 5.87 18.62 -6.20
C ILE A 812 4.82 17.49 -6.35
N LEU A 813 4.86 16.48 -5.48
CA LEU A 813 3.93 15.34 -5.49
C LEU A 813 2.50 15.74 -5.13
N ALA A 814 2.31 16.58 -4.10
CA ALA A 814 0.99 17.09 -3.72
C ALA A 814 0.40 18.02 -4.80
N TYR A 815 1.22 18.86 -5.42
CA TYR A 815 0.83 19.63 -6.60
C TYR A 815 0.41 18.71 -7.75
N ASP A 816 1.20 17.68 -8.08
CA ASP A 816 0.91 16.75 -9.16
C ASP A 816 -0.34 15.89 -8.91
N ALA A 817 -0.55 15.42 -7.68
CA ALA A 817 -1.77 14.70 -7.27
C ALA A 817 -3.02 15.58 -7.46
N MET A 818 -2.95 16.85 -7.07
CA MET A 818 -4.01 17.83 -7.33
C MET A 818 -4.17 18.13 -8.82
N ARG A 819 -3.08 18.22 -9.59
CA ARG A 819 -3.14 18.48 -11.04
C ARG A 819 -3.79 17.33 -11.82
N VAL A 820 -3.58 16.06 -11.46
CA VAL A 820 -4.28 14.93 -12.09
C VAL A 820 -5.76 14.87 -11.67
N LEU A 821 -6.11 15.13 -10.41
CA LEU A 821 -7.51 15.28 -9.98
C LEU A 821 -8.24 16.37 -10.77
N LEU A 822 -7.59 17.52 -10.98
CA LEU A 822 -8.14 18.65 -11.73
C LEU A 822 -8.22 18.38 -13.24
N GLN A 823 -7.19 17.76 -13.84
CA GLN A 823 -7.21 17.39 -15.25
C GLN A 823 -8.28 16.33 -15.55
N ALA A 824 -8.44 15.34 -14.67
CA ALA A 824 -9.50 14.34 -14.78
C ALA A 824 -10.90 14.97 -14.59
N SER A 825 -11.03 15.90 -13.64
CA SER A 825 -12.27 16.69 -13.45
C SER A 825 -12.63 17.52 -14.68
N GLN A 826 -11.65 18.16 -15.34
CA GLN A 826 -11.85 18.90 -16.59
C GLN A 826 -12.29 17.98 -17.73
N THR A 827 -11.62 16.83 -17.92
CA THR A 827 -11.98 15.83 -18.93
C THR A 827 -13.39 15.29 -18.73
N ALA A 828 -13.75 14.96 -17.49
CA ALA A 828 -15.09 14.49 -17.16
C ALA A 828 -16.15 15.58 -17.37
N PHE A 829 -15.90 16.82 -16.91
CA PHE A 829 -16.80 17.96 -17.10
C PHE A 829 -17.04 18.27 -18.60
N ALA A 830 -16.00 18.26 -19.43
CA ALA A 830 -16.11 18.48 -20.88
C ALA A 830 -16.98 17.43 -21.59
N SER A 831 -17.13 16.23 -21.03
CA SER A 831 -17.96 15.16 -21.58
C SER A 831 -19.43 15.20 -21.16
N LYS A 832 -19.83 16.09 -20.23
CA LYS A 832 -21.11 15.99 -19.50
C LYS A 832 -21.90 17.30 -19.49
N GLN A 833 -23.22 17.22 -19.62
CA GLN A 833 -24.15 18.36 -19.48
C GLN A 833 -24.79 18.46 -18.08
N ALA A 834 -24.16 17.85 -17.07
CA ALA A 834 -24.71 17.71 -15.72
C ALA A 834 -23.60 17.74 -14.67
N THR A 835 -23.98 17.83 -13.39
CA THR A 835 -23.05 17.85 -12.25
C THR A 835 -22.06 16.68 -12.31
N LEU A 836 -20.80 17.01 -12.06
CA LEU A 836 -19.69 16.06 -11.96
C LEU A 836 -19.82 15.23 -10.67
N THR A 837 -19.48 13.94 -10.73
CA THR A 837 -19.52 13.03 -9.58
C THR A 837 -18.19 12.29 -9.42
N GLY A 838 -17.92 11.74 -8.24
CA GLY A 838 -16.72 10.93 -8.00
C GLY A 838 -16.60 9.72 -8.91
N GLN A 839 -17.72 9.13 -9.37
CA GLN A 839 -17.69 8.05 -10.36
C GLN A 839 -17.24 8.53 -11.75
N ASP A 840 -17.57 9.76 -12.16
CA ASP A 840 -17.05 10.32 -13.42
C ASP A 840 -15.55 10.64 -13.31
N LEU A 841 -15.14 11.19 -12.17
CA LEU A 841 -13.73 11.49 -11.87
C LEU A 841 -12.89 10.22 -11.85
N GLN A 842 -13.38 9.14 -11.24
CA GLN A 842 -12.74 7.82 -11.24
C GLN A 842 -12.58 7.25 -12.65
N LEU A 843 -13.59 7.39 -13.52
CA LEU A 843 -13.51 6.96 -14.91
C LEU A 843 -12.51 7.80 -15.72
N ALA A 844 -12.42 9.11 -15.46
CA ALA A 844 -11.44 9.98 -16.11
C ALA A 844 -10.00 9.69 -15.66
N LEU A 845 -9.77 9.42 -14.37
CA LEU A 845 -8.48 8.96 -13.85
C LEU A 845 -8.08 7.62 -14.49
N LYS A 846 -9.00 6.65 -14.60
CA LYS A 846 -8.76 5.36 -15.29
C LYS A 846 -8.41 5.47 -16.78
N ASN A 847 -8.62 6.63 -17.41
CA ASN A 847 -8.26 6.86 -18.81
C ASN A 847 -6.89 7.55 -18.98
N MET A 848 -6.28 8.08 -17.92
CA MET A 848 -4.93 8.67 -17.95
C MET A 848 -3.86 7.56 -18.03
N THR A 849 -3.72 6.96 -19.21
CA THR A 849 -2.92 5.76 -19.44
C THR A 849 -2.05 5.93 -20.68
N GLY A 850 -0.77 5.54 -20.63
CA GLY A 850 0.16 5.52 -21.77
C GLY A 850 0.09 6.77 -22.68
N THR A 851 -0.58 6.64 -23.83
CA THR A 851 -0.80 7.72 -24.81
C THR A 851 -1.59 8.93 -24.30
N HIS A 852 -2.20 8.82 -23.11
CA HIS A 852 -2.94 9.87 -22.40
C HIS A 852 -2.29 10.19 -21.04
N ALA A 853 -0.97 9.96 -20.92
CA ALA A 853 -0.21 10.37 -19.75
C ALA A 853 -0.32 11.88 -19.50
N PHE A 854 -0.20 12.26 -18.24
CA PHE A 854 -0.11 13.63 -17.79
C PHE A 854 1.34 13.98 -17.42
N GLN A 855 1.86 15.11 -17.93
CA GLN A 855 3.19 15.59 -17.54
C GLN A 855 3.05 16.38 -16.24
N GLY A 856 3.41 15.74 -15.14
CA GLY A 856 3.61 16.38 -13.85
C GLY A 856 4.92 17.16 -13.80
N VAL A 857 5.10 17.90 -12.71
CA VAL A 857 6.38 18.54 -12.36
C VAL A 857 7.38 17.48 -11.90
N GLY A 858 6.94 16.47 -11.16
CA GLY A 858 7.70 15.26 -10.80
C GLY A 858 7.56 14.15 -11.84
N GLY A 859 7.66 14.50 -13.12
CA GLY A 859 7.70 13.56 -14.23
C GLY A 859 6.35 13.06 -14.77
N GLN A 860 6.42 11.97 -15.56
CA GLN A 860 5.27 11.37 -16.24
C GLN A 860 4.32 10.69 -15.25
N ILE A 861 3.01 10.90 -15.42
CA ILE A 861 1.96 10.23 -14.64
C ILE A 861 0.97 9.54 -15.60
N ALA A 862 0.95 8.22 -15.56
CA ALA A 862 0.01 7.38 -16.30
C ALA A 862 -0.37 6.17 -15.44
N PHE A 863 -1.64 5.95 -15.16
CA PHE A 863 -2.08 4.91 -14.23
C PHE A 863 -2.19 3.52 -14.88
N GLY A 864 -1.82 2.49 -14.12
CA GLY A 864 -2.18 1.10 -14.38
C GLY A 864 -3.63 0.80 -13.99
N GLN A 865 -4.09 -0.42 -14.30
CA GLN A 865 -5.45 -0.87 -13.91
C GLN A 865 -5.61 -1.07 -12.39
N ASP A 866 -4.49 -1.09 -11.68
CA ASP A 866 -4.28 -1.24 -10.23
C ASP A 866 -4.08 0.10 -9.50
N GLY A 867 -4.12 1.24 -10.19
CA GLY A 867 -4.00 2.57 -9.60
C GLY A 867 -2.55 3.08 -9.43
N ASN A 868 -1.55 2.24 -9.68
CA ASN A 868 -0.13 2.63 -9.63
C ASN A 868 0.26 3.50 -10.85
N PRO A 869 1.25 4.39 -10.75
CA PRO A 869 1.82 5.05 -11.92
C PRO A 869 2.76 4.09 -12.66
N HIS A 870 2.52 3.89 -13.95
CA HIS A 870 3.30 3.02 -14.83
C HIS A 870 4.55 3.76 -15.34
N ASP A 871 5.73 3.19 -15.07
CA ASP A 871 7.02 3.70 -15.57
C ASP A 871 7.28 5.18 -15.23
N LYS A 872 6.79 5.65 -14.07
CA LYS A 872 7.14 6.97 -13.55
C LYS A 872 8.54 6.93 -12.91
N THR A 873 9.29 8.03 -13.05
CA THR A 873 10.60 8.20 -12.43
C THR A 873 10.60 8.03 -10.89
N VAL A 874 11.58 7.25 -10.42
CA VAL A 874 12.17 7.33 -9.08
C VAL A 874 13.57 7.93 -9.21
N VAL A 875 13.89 8.90 -8.36
CA VAL A 875 15.19 9.56 -8.25
C VAL A 875 16.03 8.85 -7.19
N LEU A 876 17.34 8.78 -7.39
CA LEU A 876 18.32 8.43 -6.37
C LEU A 876 19.14 9.67 -6.00
N LEU A 877 19.17 10.00 -4.72
CA LEU A 877 19.79 11.19 -4.15
C LEU A 877 20.91 10.80 -3.17
N LYS A 878 21.93 11.65 -3.05
CA LYS A 878 22.91 11.63 -1.96
C LYS A 878 23.10 13.03 -1.38
N VAL A 879 23.18 13.12 -0.06
CA VAL A 879 23.45 14.37 0.65
C VAL A 879 24.95 14.64 0.77
N ASP A 880 25.35 15.91 0.70
CA ASP A 880 26.72 16.39 0.86
C ASP A 880 27.01 16.93 2.29
N LYS A 881 28.23 17.45 2.50
CA LYS A 881 28.67 18.01 3.79
C LYS A 881 28.07 19.39 4.09
N GLN A 882 27.21 19.89 3.21
CA GLN A 882 26.48 21.15 3.31
C GLN A 882 24.97 20.91 3.51
N GLY A 883 24.54 19.65 3.58
CA GLY A 883 23.13 19.27 3.75
C GLY A 883 22.31 19.36 2.45
N GLN A 884 22.96 19.46 1.28
CA GLN A 884 22.30 19.52 -0.03
C GLN A 884 22.28 18.14 -0.66
N ALA A 885 21.13 17.74 -1.22
CA ALA A 885 21.02 16.49 -1.96
C ALA A 885 21.29 16.68 -3.45
N HIS A 886 22.06 15.76 -4.02
CA HIS A 886 22.47 15.74 -5.42
C HIS A 886 21.96 14.46 -6.08
N ILE A 887 21.44 14.55 -7.31
CA ILE A 887 20.92 13.40 -8.05
C ILE A 887 22.10 12.53 -8.53
N LEU A 888 22.12 11.28 -8.07
CA LEU A 888 23.07 10.25 -8.50
C LEU A 888 22.58 9.49 -9.75
N GLY A 889 21.27 9.34 -9.89
CA GLY A 889 20.64 8.56 -10.95
C GLY A 889 19.12 8.62 -10.88
N THR A 890 18.47 8.08 -11.91
CA THR A 890 17.01 7.95 -12.03
C THR A 890 16.66 6.60 -12.64
N GLY A 891 15.53 6.00 -12.25
CA GLY A 891 14.92 4.85 -12.92
C GLY A 891 13.48 5.15 -13.29
N GLY A 892 13.01 4.72 -14.47
CA GLY A 892 11.70 5.06 -15.03
C GLY A 892 11.72 6.25 -16.01
N ALA A 893 10.55 6.67 -16.49
CA ALA A 893 10.39 7.76 -17.46
C ALA A 893 9.92 9.08 -16.82
N PHE A 894 10.67 10.15 -17.10
CA PHE A 894 10.39 11.51 -16.59
C PHE A 894 9.56 12.35 -17.56
N LEU A 895 9.90 12.31 -18.85
CA LEU A 895 9.18 13.00 -19.91
C LEU A 895 8.27 12.04 -20.67
N ILE A 896 7.07 12.50 -21.03
CA ILE A 896 6.22 11.85 -22.03
C ILE A 896 6.97 11.76 -23.36
N ARG A 897 6.83 10.62 -24.05
CA ARG A 897 7.45 10.29 -25.34
C ARG A 897 6.45 10.27 -26.49
#